data_AF-A0A2Z2MEA8-F1
#
_entry.id   AF-A0A2Z2MEA8-F1
#
_cell.length_a   1.000
_cell.length_b   1.000
_cell.length_c   1.000
_cell.angle_alpha   90.00
_cell.angle_beta   90.00
_cell.angle_gamma   90.00
#
_symmetry.space_group_name_H-M   'P 1'
#
loop_
_entity.id
_entity.type
_entity.pdbx_description
1 polymer ?
#
loop_
_entity_poly.entity_id
_entity_poly.type
_entity_poly.pdbx_seq_one_letter_code
_entity_poly.pdbx_strand_id
1 'polypeptide(L)'
;MRKRRAFLMNSTVILLLIPLMLLLATYEDVSSQIIMSQSERTQVERTYRTVSYVEMDFQRTLEISGKRAIVTIVDYIANTRNFLDPNDPNGMANATIRDLILYGQSGNIPSNYSERLMKDQTVLGWLGNMSHELERQGYELRIANKTLDEIRAMSTSQLSNFLRSNIELTVAPLDAFRIVIKAKIKDVTIADVSGKVVYSGPIPREKYIYSVVPIENLEDPLFSALTYGRYYRSIEPCNYTFPELIDRPIKALYGNGTSQEDHVLGKYSSTAWDSGHIFYGNAYPGDGADGYVLRSGDITTIASPVIVNTTLNGVPISPLEVFSDDDIGVLVFGNVSATTHWCNYNYKWRVNITIPSYADGSLVLLKIPTSTFPNIYHTDGTASMVIYEKSDTTCIPVPFWIEYWGTSYAWIWIKTSGTDYTVYFTDDSSYATDGYDKQSLFWLIDTFDDPTLTPVLWNNLSNAYLDGDGHLVVPAGTKKLALQTVNAINGQFFVRFRMKPGDTAQDFDGGVETEFNYTKNVLKVVVNYDGPQLDSYTNIQIPIDLSATNVSGINADPVTNRAEIKVYSDKNLQSEIPFWIERWDSTGARVWVKTNLTYLGSSGGTYQYTATVYIEYNTGTLTRGDGREVFEFFEDFENPSEWGLWDDYRNGNLSITSLYVHDGNYAMSKLLNNDPNGGYRPIGKTLGRGIILEYWDYRINTSGGRLDRVGVIDNNGNGYGAMFRPDNGYVGIDVRTGYSGNLQRTSGSTYGINYWYFVRFEIKTDGTLHVEVYDEDGNLMGSYTRSDNTYNTFTRVYIFGGHDYAIDDMRIRKYLDESYLTYSVTVPQYPEKVEFIDDNPGFSDHGGDTLAVLENWSNSIDSDNPTVLNDYHRYQIVFDPGLSGTDFEFTDVDSSFRSTTASVNKEAVTPAKVGIVTDGQTDAYFDWIVIGEMPYYTTDSITATGVENAPPSTGGYNSRAYDVQPLISCIIDQKYFGTYAGVSFFERLENSRVNHAKYFQLAKKMQDELGMKYGGEYYPIGLVSFMVPNADYDRKLFDIFNNFGISIEEGQSSVDYYFLNYYFGSMAKTTGYRVWGISYGTSVLTGDLTVVPFFMDNQTATAILGPTGADDLLKR
;
A
#
# COMPACT_ATOMS: atom_id res chain seq x y z
N MET A 1 -99.59 118.46 12.22
CA MET A 1 -99.34 117.02 11.97
C MET A 1 -98.24 116.68 10.93
N ARG A 2 -97.50 117.64 10.33
CA ARG A 2 -96.48 117.35 9.29
C ARG A 2 -95.03 117.14 9.77
N LYS A 3 -94.65 117.53 11.00
CA LYS A 3 -93.25 117.49 11.48
C LYS A 3 -92.77 116.12 12.03
N ARG A 4 -93.65 115.18 12.37
CA ARG A 4 -93.24 113.85 12.90
C ARG A 4 -92.89 112.81 11.82
N ARG A 5 -93.35 112.97 10.56
CA ARG A 5 -93.06 112.03 9.45
C ARG A 5 -91.66 112.19 8.86
N ALA A 6 -91.11 113.41 8.82
CA ALA A 6 -89.76 113.66 8.31
C ALA A 6 -88.65 113.16 9.25
N PHE A 7 -88.84 113.27 10.56
CA PHE A 7 -87.91 112.70 11.55
C PHE A 7 -87.94 111.17 11.54
N LEU A 8 -89.13 110.55 11.44
CA LEU A 8 -89.23 109.10 11.29
C LEU A 8 -88.63 108.61 9.96
N MET A 9 -88.91 109.24 8.82
CA MET A 9 -88.30 108.84 7.54
C MET A 9 -86.78 109.00 7.51
N ASN A 10 -86.22 110.13 8.00
CA ASN A 10 -84.75 110.30 8.05
C ASN A 10 -84.09 109.36 9.06
N SER A 11 -84.71 109.13 10.23
CA SER A 11 -84.18 108.18 11.21
C SER A 11 -84.29 106.74 10.72
N THR A 12 -85.33 106.36 9.97
CA THR A 12 -85.44 105.04 9.34
C THR A 12 -84.45 104.88 8.18
N VAL A 13 -84.19 105.93 7.39
CA VAL A 13 -83.15 105.91 6.34
C VAL A 13 -81.76 105.80 6.96
N ILE A 14 -81.46 106.50 8.06
CA ILE A 14 -80.19 106.35 8.79
C ILE A 14 -80.10 104.96 9.44
N LEU A 15 -81.17 104.45 10.06
CA LEU A 15 -81.24 103.08 10.60
C LEU A 15 -81.14 101.98 9.53
N LEU A 16 -81.51 102.26 8.28
CA LEU A 16 -81.32 101.35 7.14
C LEU A 16 -79.94 101.52 6.49
N LEU A 17 -79.36 102.73 6.53
CA LEU A 17 -78.01 103.03 6.02
C LEU A 17 -76.91 102.49 6.94
N ILE A 18 -77.10 102.45 8.25
CA ILE A 18 -76.10 101.91 9.18
C ILE A 18 -75.80 100.43 8.87
N PRO A 19 -76.80 99.53 8.75
CA PRO A 19 -76.57 98.16 8.28
C PRO A 19 -75.98 98.10 6.87
N LEU A 20 -76.39 98.97 5.95
CA LEU A 20 -75.89 98.97 4.57
C LEU A 20 -74.43 99.42 4.48
N MET A 21 -74.03 100.42 5.26
CA MET A 21 -72.64 100.88 5.36
C MET A 21 -71.78 99.89 6.14
N LEU A 22 -72.32 99.24 7.19
CA LEU A 22 -71.64 98.14 7.86
C LEU A 22 -71.45 96.95 6.90
N LEU A 23 -72.44 96.62 6.07
CA LEU A 23 -72.36 95.59 5.04
C LEU A 23 -71.35 95.94 3.95
N LEU A 24 -71.31 97.20 3.50
CA LEU A 24 -70.31 97.70 2.54
C LEU A 24 -68.89 97.66 3.11
N ALA A 25 -68.71 98.12 4.36
CA ALA A 25 -67.41 98.08 5.03
C ALA A 25 -66.94 96.64 5.31
N THR A 26 -67.84 95.74 5.70
CA THR A 26 -67.50 94.31 5.83
C THR A 26 -67.27 93.64 4.49
N TYR A 27 -68.01 94.01 3.43
CA TYR A 27 -67.77 93.47 2.09
C TYR A 27 -66.44 93.97 1.51
N GLU A 28 -66.08 95.24 1.72
CA GLU A 28 -64.79 95.80 1.32
C GLU A 28 -63.64 95.11 2.08
N ASP A 29 -63.75 94.97 3.40
CA ASP A 29 -62.75 94.30 4.24
C ASP A 29 -62.60 92.81 3.88
N VAL A 30 -63.71 92.08 3.74
CA VAL A 30 -63.70 90.66 3.34
C VAL A 30 -63.20 90.51 1.90
N SER A 31 -63.59 91.36 0.95
CA SER A 31 -63.09 91.27 -0.43
C SER A 31 -61.59 91.63 -0.51
N SER A 32 -61.13 92.61 0.26
CA SER A 32 -59.72 92.98 0.37
C SER A 32 -58.91 91.83 0.97
N GLN A 33 -59.40 91.21 2.05
CA GLN A 33 -58.79 90.01 2.63
C GLN A 33 -58.78 88.82 1.67
N ILE A 34 -59.84 88.61 0.88
CA ILE A 34 -59.90 87.56 -0.15
C ILE A 34 -58.92 87.85 -1.29
N ILE A 35 -58.84 89.09 -1.79
CA ILE A 35 -57.92 89.47 -2.87
C ILE A 35 -56.47 89.40 -2.38
N MET A 36 -56.17 89.89 -1.18
CA MET A 36 -54.84 89.77 -0.56
C MET A 36 -54.47 88.31 -0.35
N SER A 37 -55.35 87.49 0.23
CA SER A 37 -55.07 86.05 0.43
C SER A 37 -54.95 85.27 -0.87
N GLN A 38 -55.73 85.58 -1.92
CA GLN A 38 -55.59 84.97 -3.24
C GLN A 38 -54.32 85.43 -3.96
N SER A 39 -53.93 86.70 -3.84
CA SER A 39 -52.68 87.24 -4.37
C SER A 39 -51.48 86.61 -3.67
N GLU A 40 -51.50 86.53 -2.33
CA GLU A 40 -50.48 85.85 -1.53
C GLU A 40 -50.40 84.36 -1.89
N ARG A 41 -51.54 83.67 -2.01
CA ARG A 41 -51.58 82.25 -2.41
C ARG A 41 -51.04 82.04 -3.83
N THR A 42 -51.39 82.90 -4.78
CA THR A 42 -50.89 82.83 -6.16
C THR A 42 -49.39 83.10 -6.21
N GLN A 43 -48.89 84.05 -5.41
CA GLN A 43 -47.47 84.35 -5.29
C GLN A 43 -46.69 83.21 -4.64
N VAL A 44 -47.23 82.59 -3.58
CA VAL A 44 -46.65 81.40 -2.93
C VAL A 44 -46.64 80.21 -3.88
N GLU A 45 -47.71 79.98 -4.64
CA GLU A 45 -47.80 78.88 -5.60
C GLU A 45 -46.82 79.07 -6.77
N ARG A 46 -46.70 80.28 -7.31
CA ARG A 46 -45.72 80.61 -8.36
C ARG A 46 -44.29 80.39 -7.85
N THR A 47 -43.99 80.84 -6.64
CA THR A 47 -42.70 80.63 -5.97
C THR A 47 -42.40 79.14 -5.79
N TYR A 48 -43.36 78.38 -5.27
CA TYR A 48 -43.22 76.95 -5.07
C TYR A 48 -42.96 76.22 -6.40
N ARG A 49 -43.67 76.58 -7.49
CA ARG A 49 -43.45 76.01 -8.82
C ARG A 49 -42.07 76.36 -9.38
N THR A 50 -41.61 77.61 -9.23
CA THR A 50 -40.28 78.04 -9.67
C THR A 50 -39.18 77.27 -8.93
N VAL A 51 -39.24 77.17 -7.60
CA VAL A 51 -38.22 76.42 -6.83
C VAL A 51 -38.26 74.93 -7.16
N SER A 52 -39.45 74.33 -7.32
CA SER A 52 -39.59 72.91 -7.70
C SER A 52 -39.04 72.63 -9.11
N TYR A 53 -39.19 73.58 -10.05
CA TYR A 53 -38.61 73.48 -11.38
C TYR A 53 -37.08 73.51 -11.31
N VAL A 54 -36.50 74.45 -10.56
CA VAL A 54 -35.04 74.53 -10.35
C VAL A 54 -34.51 73.24 -9.73
N GLU A 55 -35.21 72.66 -8.75
CA GLU A 55 -34.84 71.37 -8.14
C GLU A 55 -34.83 70.22 -9.15
N MET A 56 -35.91 70.07 -9.94
CA MET A 56 -36.01 68.99 -10.93
C MET A 56 -34.97 69.13 -12.04
N ASP A 57 -34.74 70.36 -12.51
CA ASP A 57 -33.76 70.65 -13.55
C ASP A 57 -32.32 70.50 -13.03
N PHE A 58 -32.09 70.77 -11.74
CA PHE A 58 -30.81 70.48 -11.08
C PHE A 58 -30.51 68.97 -11.09
N GLN A 59 -31.50 68.11 -10.81
CA GLN A 59 -31.32 66.65 -10.90
C GLN A 59 -30.90 66.21 -12.30
N ARG A 60 -31.60 66.72 -13.33
CA ARG A 60 -31.30 66.43 -14.74
C ARG A 60 -29.93 66.95 -15.14
N THR A 61 -29.56 68.12 -14.66
CA THR A 61 -28.22 68.69 -14.87
C THR A 61 -27.14 67.79 -14.29
N LEU A 62 -27.32 67.26 -13.08
CA LEU A 62 -26.36 66.33 -12.46
C LEU A 62 -26.26 65.02 -13.25
N GLU A 63 -27.37 64.52 -13.79
CA GLU A 63 -27.37 63.33 -14.67
C GLU A 63 -26.57 63.58 -15.96
N ILE A 64 -26.84 64.68 -16.67
CA ILE A 64 -26.22 65.00 -17.96
C ILE A 64 -24.74 65.34 -17.78
N SER A 65 -24.41 66.22 -16.84
CA SER A 65 -23.03 66.60 -16.53
C SER A 65 -22.23 65.42 -15.99
N GLY A 66 -22.86 64.55 -15.18
CA GLY A 66 -22.27 63.31 -14.70
C GLY A 66 -21.90 62.35 -15.83
N LYS A 67 -22.86 62.06 -16.72
CA LYS A 67 -22.63 61.22 -17.92
C LYS A 67 -21.51 61.78 -18.79
N ARG A 68 -21.49 63.09 -19.04
CA ARG A 68 -20.42 63.73 -19.81
C ARG A 68 -19.07 63.67 -19.12
N ALA A 69 -19.03 63.89 -17.80
CA ALA A 69 -17.79 63.81 -17.03
C ALA A 69 -17.18 62.41 -17.11
N ILE A 70 -17.99 61.37 -16.91
CA ILE A 70 -17.57 59.97 -17.00
C ILE A 70 -17.04 59.66 -18.42
N VAL A 71 -17.81 59.98 -19.46
CA VAL A 71 -17.38 59.76 -20.86
C VAL A 71 -16.10 60.53 -21.19
N THR A 72 -15.95 61.76 -20.68
CA THR A 72 -14.74 62.56 -20.90
C THR A 72 -13.51 61.90 -20.32
N ILE A 73 -13.62 61.31 -19.12
CA ILE A 73 -12.50 60.62 -18.48
C ILE A 73 -12.18 59.31 -19.22
N VAL A 74 -13.21 58.53 -19.59
CA VAL A 74 -13.03 57.29 -20.35
C VAL A 74 -12.35 57.56 -21.69
N ASP A 75 -12.84 58.53 -22.47
CA ASP A 75 -12.24 58.94 -23.75
C ASP A 75 -10.79 59.42 -23.55
N TYR A 76 -10.55 60.23 -22.51
CA TYR A 76 -9.20 60.71 -22.18
C TYR A 76 -8.24 59.56 -21.91
N ILE A 77 -8.60 58.62 -21.03
CA ILE A 77 -7.74 57.50 -20.65
C ILE A 77 -7.52 56.56 -21.83
N ALA A 78 -8.58 56.19 -22.55
CA ALA A 78 -8.50 55.28 -23.70
C ALA A 78 -7.59 55.83 -24.82
N ASN A 79 -7.62 57.14 -25.08
CA ASN A 79 -6.83 57.76 -26.15
C ASN A 79 -5.43 58.21 -25.71
N THR A 80 -5.24 58.64 -24.46
CA THR A 80 -3.97 59.21 -23.99
C THR A 80 -3.13 58.25 -23.15
N ARG A 81 -3.75 57.19 -22.61
CA ARG A 81 -3.15 56.21 -21.70
C ARG A 81 -2.74 56.79 -20.34
N ASN A 82 -3.13 58.04 -20.05
CA ASN A 82 -2.83 58.71 -18.80
C ASN A 82 -3.98 58.47 -17.81
N PHE A 83 -3.75 57.61 -16.83
CA PHE A 83 -4.68 57.39 -15.72
C PHE A 83 -4.70 58.59 -14.76
N LEU A 84 -5.78 58.69 -13.98
CA LEU A 84 -5.92 59.73 -12.94
C LEU A 84 -4.97 59.45 -11.77
N ASP A 85 -4.50 60.49 -11.08
CA ASP A 85 -3.61 60.33 -9.93
C ASP A 85 -4.39 59.87 -8.67
N PRO A 86 -4.20 58.61 -8.20
CA PRO A 86 -4.89 58.10 -7.02
C PRO A 86 -4.39 58.73 -5.71
N ASN A 87 -3.20 59.35 -5.70
CA ASN A 87 -2.57 59.87 -4.49
C ASN A 87 -2.90 61.35 -4.23
N ASP A 88 -3.36 62.09 -5.24
CA ASP A 88 -3.88 63.44 -5.06
C ASP A 88 -5.36 63.39 -4.63
N PRO A 89 -5.75 63.87 -3.42
CA PRO A 89 -7.14 63.91 -2.99
C PRO A 89 -8.08 64.70 -3.92
N ASN A 90 -7.54 65.59 -4.76
CA ASN A 90 -8.28 66.30 -5.80
C ASN A 90 -8.15 65.67 -7.19
N GLY A 91 -7.26 64.69 -7.35
CA GLY A 91 -7.01 63.97 -8.60
C GLY A 91 -7.68 62.62 -8.71
N MET A 92 -8.04 62.03 -7.57
CA MET A 92 -8.86 60.83 -7.49
C MET A 92 -10.11 60.90 -8.39
N ALA A 93 -10.57 59.75 -8.87
CA ALA A 93 -11.70 59.63 -9.80
C ALA A 93 -12.95 60.38 -9.34
N ASN A 94 -13.35 60.21 -8.08
CA ASN A 94 -14.52 60.91 -7.53
C ASN A 94 -14.36 62.44 -7.48
N ALA A 95 -13.16 62.94 -7.20
CA ALA A 95 -12.86 64.38 -7.14
C ALA A 95 -12.77 64.98 -8.55
N THR A 96 -12.14 64.26 -9.48
CA THR A 96 -12.06 64.64 -10.89
C THR A 96 -13.46 64.70 -11.52
N ILE A 97 -14.31 63.69 -11.31
CA ILE A 97 -15.70 63.70 -11.78
C ILE A 97 -16.47 64.86 -11.15
N ARG A 98 -16.32 65.11 -9.84
CA ARG A 98 -16.95 66.24 -9.15
C ARG A 98 -16.61 67.57 -9.81
N ASP A 99 -15.33 67.83 -10.07
CA ASP A 99 -14.87 69.10 -10.63
C ASP A 99 -15.32 69.30 -12.07
N LEU A 100 -15.29 68.23 -12.88
CA LEU A 100 -15.87 68.25 -14.23
C LEU A 100 -17.37 68.55 -14.17
N ILE A 101 -18.14 67.91 -13.27
CA ILE A 101 -19.57 68.21 -13.09
C ILE A 101 -19.77 69.68 -12.70
N LEU A 102 -18.99 70.21 -11.76
CA LEU A 102 -19.18 71.56 -11.24
C LEU A 102 -18.85 72.63 -12.28
N TYR A 103 -17.69 72.53 -12.95
CA TYR A 103 -17.17 73.60 -13.82
C TYR A 103 -16.35 73.13 -15.03
N GLY A 104 -16.36 71.82 -15.35
CA GLY A 104 -15.88 71.30 -16.63
C GLY A 104 -14.36 71.13 -16.75
N GLN A 105 -13.59 71.45 -15.70
CA GLN A 105 -12.14 71.36 -15.69
C GLN A 105 -11.65 70.59 -14.46
N SER A 106 -10.52 69.89 -14.56
CA SER A 106 -9.84 69.22 -13.43
C SER A 106 -8.32 69.39 -13.56
N GLY A 107 -7.59 69.20 -12.46
CA GLY A 107 -6.12 69.25 -12.49
C GLY A 107 -5.46 68.06 -13.22
N ASN A 108 -6.20 66.96 -13.40
CA ASN A 108 -5.69 65.70 -13.98
C ASN A 108 -5.99 65.55 -15.47
N ILE A 109 -6.90 66.36 -16.00
CA ILE A 109 -7.27 66.35 -17.41
C ILE A 109 -6.97 67.72 -18.01
N PRO A 110 -6.12 67.79 -19.05
CA PRO A 110 -5.85 69.04 -19.75
C PRO A 110 -7.14 69.76 -20.17
N SER A 111 -7.22 71.07 -19.90
CA SER A 111 -8.44 71.85 -20.13
C SER A 111 -8.92 71.81 -21.58
N ASN A 112 -7.99 71.82 -22.54
CA ASN A 112 -8.29 71.70 -23.96
C ASN A 112 -8.93 70.35 -24.34
N TYR A 113 -8.72 69.31 -23.54
CA TYR A 113 -9.35 68.00 -23.74
C TYR A 113 -10.75 67.98 -23.14
N SER A 114 -10.88 68.35 -21.86
CA SER A 114 -12.17 68.35 -21.16
C SER A 114 -13.18 69.32 -21.77
N GLU A 115 -12.75 70.48 -22.28
CA GLU A 115 -13.62 71.44 -22.96
C GLU A 115 -14.31 70.89 -24.22
N ARG A 116 -13.69 69.93 -24.93
CA ARG A 116 -14.27 69.35 -26.16
C ARG A 116 -15.56 68.58 -25.88
N LEU A 117 -15.59 67.86 -24.76
CA LEU A 117 -16.68 66.95 -24.38
C LEU A 117 -17.59 67.55 -23.30
N MET A 118 -17.06 68.27 -22.31
CA MET A 118 -17.87 68.93 -21.28
C MET A 118 -18.58 70.18 -21.82
N LYS A 119 -17.85 71.08 -22.51
CA LYS A 119 -18.34 72.41 -22.91
C LYS A 119 -19.08 73.10 -21.72
N ASP A 120 -20.24 73.69 -21.97
CA ASP A 120 -21.09 74.35 -20.96
C ASP A 120 -22.06 73.40 -20.24
N GLN A 121 -21.89 72.07 -20.36
CA GLN A 121 -22.78 71.08 -19.73
C GLN A 121 -22.32 70.75 -18.31
N THR A 122 -22.26 71.78 -17.48
CA THR A 122 -21.77 71.75 -16.09
C THR A 122 -22.78 72.41 -15.16
N VAL A 123 -22.63 72.24 -13.84
CA VAL A 123 -23.48 72.96 -12.86
C VAL A 123 -23.29 74.47 -12.99
N LEU A 124 -22.07 74.97 -13.23
CA LEU A 124 -21.82 76.38 -13.50
C LEU A 124 -22.49 76.88 -14.79
N GLY A 125 -22.47 76.06 -15.85
CA GLY A 125 -23.17 76.36 -17.11
C GLY A 125 -24.68 76.40 -16.93
N TRP A 126 -25.23 75.42 -16.21
CA TRP A 126 -26.65 75.37 -15.85
C TRP A 126 -27.08 76.55 -14.97
N LEU A 127 -26.31 76.88 -13.93
CA LEU A 127 -26.54 78.08 -13.11
C LEU A 127 -26.61 79.33 -14.01
N GLY A 128 -25.76 79.38 -15.04
CA GLY A 128 -25.81 80.32 -16.16
C GLY A 128 -27.17 80.51 -16.76
N ASN A 129 -27.64 79.42 -17.35
CA ASN A 129 -28.90 79.39 -18.07
C ASN A 129 -30.08 79.64 -17.12
N MET A 130 -30.01 79.14 -15.89
CA MET A 130 -31.05 79.32 -14.88
C MET A 130 -31.11 80.75 -14.36
N SER A 131 -29.97 81.41 -14.11
CA SER A 131 -29.94 82.84 -13.74
C SER A 131 -30.59 83.68 -14.83
N HIS A 132 -30.21 83.44 -16.09
CA HIS A 132 -30.77 84.17 -17.23
C HIS A 132 -32.29 83.95 -17.40
N GLU A 133 -32.76 82.72 -17.23
CA GLU A 133 -34.19 82.43 -17.34
C GLU A 133 -34.99 83.00 -16.15
N LEU A 134 -34.42 82.98 -14.94
CA LEU A 134 -35.02 83.63 -13.77
C LEU A 134 -35.08 85.15 -13.95
N GLU A 135 -34.03 85.78 -14.49
CA GLU A 135 -33.99 87.21 -14.82
C GLU A 135 -35.11 87.60 -15.80
N ARG A 136 -35.33 86.79 -16.85
CA ARG A 136 -36.44 86.98 -17.80
C ARG A 136 -37.82 86.89 -17.14
N GLN A 137 -37.93 86.14 -16.05
CA GLN A 137 -39.15 85.99 -15.25
C GLN A 137 -39.28 87.04 -14.14
N GLY A 138 -38.30 87.94 -14.00
CA GLY A 138 -38.27 89.01 -13.00
C GLY A 138 -37.66 88.62 -11.66
N TYR A 139 -36.77 87.63 -11.63
CA TYR A 139 -36.09 87.15 -10.43
C TYR A 139 -34.56 87.20 -10.57
N GLU A 140 -33.83 87.48 -9.48
CA GLU A 140 -32.37 87.42 -9.38
C GLU A 140 -31.98 86.19 -8.55
N LEU A 141 -31.08 85.35 -9.08
CA LEU A 141 -30.50 84.20 -8.38
C LEU A 141 -29.13 84.56 -7.80
N ARG A 142 -28.95 84.35 -6.49
CA ARG A 142 -27.67 84.53 -5.80
C ARG A 142 -27.27 83.27 -5.06
N ILE A 143 -25.97 82.96 -5.07
CA ILE A 143 -25.37 81.89 -4.24
C ILE A 143 -24.40 82.54 -3.27
N ALA A 144 -24.55 82.28 -1.97
CA ALA A 144 -23.75 82.92 -0.92
C ALA A 144 -23.65 84.44 -1.09
N ASN A 145 -24.79 85.06 -1.42
CA ASN A 145 -24.96 86.50 -1.68
C ASN A 145 -24.22 87.06 -2.90
N LYS A 146 -23.66 86.22 -3.78
CA LYS A 146 -23.06 86.63 -5.06
C LYS A 146 -23.97 86.31 -6.24
N THR A 147 -24.08 87.25 -7.16
CA THR A 147 -24.70 87.06 -8.48
C THR A 147 -23.84 86.12 -9.32
N LEU A 148 -24.41 85.54 -10.37
CA LEU A 148 -23.67 84.63 -11.21
C LEU A 148 -22.56 85.32 -12.03
N ASP A 149 -22.75 86.57 -12.44
CA ASP A 149 -21.71 87.35 -13.11
C ASP A 149 -20.50 87.57 -12.22
N GLU A 150 -20.71 87.84 -10.92
CA GLU A 150 -19.62 87.93 -9.93
C GLU A 150 -18.91 86.59 -9.74
N ILE A 151 -19.62 85.46 -9.85
CA ILE A 151 -19.03 84.12 -9.75
C ILE A 151 -18.19 83.82 -10.99
N ARG A 152 -18.69 84.12 -12.20
CA ARG A 152 -17.99 83.88 -13.48
C ARG A 152 -16.77 84.78 -13.68
N ALA A 153 -16.75 85.96 -13.05
CA ALA A 153 -15.60 86.86 -13.08
C ALA A 153 -14.42 86.42 -12.18
N MET A 154 -14.60 85.38 -11.36
CA MET A 154 -13.53 84.84 -10.51
C MET A 154 -12.42 84.18 -11.33
N SER A 155 -11.18 84.27 -10.86
CA SER A 155 -10.09 83.44 -11.41
C SER A 155 -10.38 81.95 -11.20
N THR A 156 -9.79 81.07 -12.01
CA THR A 156 -10.06 79.61 -11.96
C THR A 156 -9.94 79.01 -10.56
N SER A 157 -8.93 79.41 -9.77
CA SER A 157 -8.74 78.91 -8.39
C SER A 157 -9.76 79.47 -7.40
N GLN A 158 -10.17 80.72 -7.55
CA GLN A 158 -11.22 81.33 -6.75
C GLN A 158 -12.58 80.69 -7.06
N LEU A 159 -12.85 80.45 -8.35
CA LEU A 159 -14.07 79.82 -8.83
C LEU A 159 -14.20 78.39 -8.31
N SER A 160 -13.14 77.56 -8.43
CA SER A 160 -13.16 76.18 -7.93
C SER A 160 -13.38 76.13 -6.42
N ASN A 161 -12.71 76.99 -5.65
CA ASN A 161 -12.87 77.07 -4.20
C ASN A 161 -14.27 77.55 -3.81
N PHE A 162 -14.82 78.54 -4.52
CA PHE A 162 -16.17 79.04 -4.31
C PHE A 162 -17.21 77.94 -4.56
N LEU A 163 -17.15 77.25 -5.69
CA LEU A 163 -18.11 76.20 -6.05
C LEU A 163 -18.03 75.02 -5.07
N ARG A 164 -16.84 74.53 -4.73
CA ARG A 164 -16.66 73.43 -3.76
C ARG A 164 -17.15 73.76 -2.35
N SER A 165 -17.11 75.04 -1.95
CA SER A 165 -17.55 75.46 -0.61
C SER A 165 -19.06 75.62 -0.51
N ASN A 166 -19.70 76.07 -1.60
CA ASN A 166 -21.12 76.44 -1.63
C ASN A 166 -22.03 75.36 -2.24
N ILE A 167 -21.46 74.42 -3.00
CA ILE A 167 -22.15 73.26 -3.57
C ILE A 167 -21.52 72.01 -2.96
N GLU A 168 -22.24 71.37 -2.07
CA GLU A 168 -21.90 70.03 -1.59
C GLU A 168 -22.18 69.05 -2.72
N LEU A 169 -21.13 68.53 -3.35
CA LEU A 169 -21.26 67.51 -4.39
C LEU A 169 -20.37 66.32 -4.05
N THR A 170 -21.00 65.16 -3.88
CA THR A 170 -20.35 63.89 -3.62
C THR A 170 -20.61 62.96 -4.80
N VAL A 171 -19.54 62.43 -5.37
CA VAL A 171 -19.59 61.39 -6.40
C VAL A 171 -19.07 60.11 -5.79
N ALA A 172 -19.77 59.00 -6.00
CA ALA A 172 -19.38 57.70 -5.48
C ALA A 172 -19.79 56.58 -6.45
N PRO A 173 -19.08 55.44 -6.48
CA PRO A 173 -19.68 54.21 -6.95
C PRO A 173 -20.92 53.93 -6.10
N LEU A 174 -22.03 53.59 -6.74
CA LEU A 174 -23.23 53.13 -6.05
C LEU A 174 -23.17 51.61 -5.88
N ASP A 175 -22.79 50.93 -6.94
CA ASP A 175 -22.41 49.51 -7.03
C ASP A 175 -21.44 49.35 -8.21
N ALA A 176 -21.17 48.11 -8.62
CA ALA A 176 -20.24 47.79 -9.71
C ALA A 176 -20.63 48.43 -11.05
N PHE A 177 -21.92 48.68 -11.33
CA PHE A 177 -22.42 49.10 -12.65
C PHE A 177 -23.07 50.49 -12.63
N ARG A 178 -23.15 51.14 -11.47
CA ARG A 178 -23.82 52.43 -11.31
C ARG A 178 -23.00 53.38 -10.44
N ILE A 179 -23.02 54.66 -10.81
CA ILE A 179 -22.40 55.77 -10.07
C ILE A 179 -23.51 56.65 -9.52
N VAL A 180 -23.36 57.13 -8.28
CA VAL A 180 -24.28 58.08 -7.67
C VAL A 180 -23.62 59.44 -7.49
N ILE A 181 -24.39 60.47 -7.83
CA ILE A 181 -24.05 61.87 -7.63
C ILE A 181 -25.06 62.44 -6.65
N LYS A 182 -24.58 62.80 -5.47
CA LYS A 182 -25.34 63.44 -4.41
C LYS A 182 -24.98 64.93 -4.36
N ALA A 183 -25.96 65.81 -4.49
CA ALA A 183 -25.69 67.26 -4.49
C ALA A 183 -26.66 68.10 -3.65
N LYS A 184 -26.15 69.23 -3.14
CA LYS A 184 -26.90 70.29 -2.48
C LYS A 184 -26.19 71.63 -2.62
N ILE A 185 -26.92 72.65 -3.06
CA ILE A 185 -26.47 74.05 -3.06
C ILE A 185 -26.93 74.65 -1.74
N LYS A 186 -26.02 75.20 -0.93
CA LYS A 186 -26.30 75.57 0.47
C LYS A 186 -27.12 76.85 0.63
N ASP A 187 -26.60 77.96 0.08
CA ASP A 187 -27.09 79.31 0.36
C ASP A 187 -27.61 79.93 -0.93
N VAL A 188 -28.82 79.55 -1.33
CA VAL A 188 -29.48 80.12 -2.51
C VAL A 188 -30.48 81.17 -2.08
N THR A 189 -30.38 82.36 -2.68
CA THR A 189 -31.37 83.43 -2.55
C THR A 189 -31.96 83.72 -3.92
N ILE A 190 -33.29 83.68 -4.02
CA ILE A 190 -34.03 84.15 -5.18
C ILE A 190 -34.82 85.39 -4.74
N ALA A 191 -34.53 86.54 -5.31
CA ALA A 191 -35.24 87.80 -5.05
C ALA A 191 -35.99 88.27 -6.30
N ASP A 192 -37.10 89.00 -6.15
CA ASP A 192 -37.75 89.65 -7.29
C ASP A 192 -37.05 90.97 -7.68
N VAL A 193 -37.46 91.58 -8.80
CA VAL A 193 -36.94 92.88 -9.28
C VAL A 193 -37.05 94.05 -8.29
N SER A 194 -37.85 93.93 -7.23
CA SER A 194 -37.97 94.94 -6.17
C SER A 194 -37.00 94.70 -5.01
N GLY A 195 -36.20 93.64 -5.06
CA GLY A 195 -35.28 93.21 -4.00
C GLY A 195 -35.96 92.41 -2.89
N LYS A 196 -37.24 92.05 -3.04
CA LYS A 196 -37.95 91.22 -2.06
C LYS A 196 -37.47 89.77 -2.22
N VAL A 197 -36.98 89.18 -1.13
CA VAL A 197 -36.57 87.77 -1.11
C VAL A 197 -37.81 86.88 -1.22
N VAL A 198 -37.84 86.07 -2.27
CA VAL A 198 -38.93 85.14 -2.63
C VAL A 198 -38.60 83.73 -2.13
N TYR A 199 -37.32 83.38 -2.13
CA TYR A 199 -36.81 82.14 -1.56
C TYR A 199 -35.42 82.38 -0.97
N SER A 200 -35.15 81.82 0.20
CA SER A 200 -33.81 81.78 0.81
C SER A 200 -33.64 80.43 1.52
N GLY A 201 -32.59 79.71 1.14
CA GLY A 201 -32.30 78.39 1.67
C GLY A 201 -31.55 77.51 0.66
N PRO A 202 -31.37 76.22 0.94
CA PRO A 202 -30.64 75.33 0.07
C PRO A 202 -31.49 74.76 -1.06
N ILE A 203 -30.86 74.47 -2.20
CA ILE A 203 -31.48 73.72 -3.30
C ILE A 203 -30.84 72.31 -3.37
N PRO A 204 -31.60 71.21 -3.17
CA PRO A 204 -33.04 71.18 -2.90
C PRO A 204 -33.40 71.61 -1.47
N ARG A 205 -34.67 72.02 -1.31
CA ARG A 205 -35.27 72.48 -0.04
C ARG A 205 -35.20 71.43 1.07
N GLU A 206 -35.31 70.16 0.71
CA GLU A 206 -35.23 69.04 1.65
C GLU A 206 -33.79 68.52 1.78
N LYS A 207 -33.59 67.19 1.82
CA LYS A 207 -32.29 66.55 2.08
C LYS A 207 -31.24 66.88 1.00
N TYR A 208 -31.00 65.95 0.09
CA TYR A 208 -30.06 66.07 -1.03
C TYR A 208 -30.78 65.58 -2.28
N ILE A 209 -30.30 66.00 -3.44
CA ILE A 209 -30.74 65.43 -4.71
C ILE A 209 -29.74 64.36 -5.14
N TYR A 210 -30.27 63.27 -5.70
CA TYR A 210 -29.47 62.13 -6.16
C TYR A 210 -29.69 61.91 -7.64
N SER A 211 -28.61 61.63 -8.35
CA SER A 211 -28.62 61.19 -9.74
C SER A 211 -27.82 59.89 -9.84
N VAL A 212 -28.42 58.85 -10.41
CA VAL A 212 -27.78 57.54 -10.59
C VAL A 212 -27.49 57.35 -12.07
N VAL A 213 -26.21 57.16 -12.39
CA VAL A 213 -25.71 57.05 -13.76
C VAL A 213 -25.22 55.61 -13.99
N PRO A 214 -25.84 54.84 -14.92
CA PRO A 214 -25.32 53.53 -15.29
C PRO A 214 -24.05 53.66 -16.15
N ILE A 215 -23.14 52.72 -15.97
CA ILE A 215 -21.93 52.57 -16.82
C ILE A 215 -22.00 51.35 -17.74
N GLU A 216 -23.15 50.67 -17.80
CA GLU A 216 -23.39 49.60 -18.75
C GLU A 216 -23.29 50.11 -20.20
N ASN A 217 -22.70 49.30 -21.08
CA ASN A 217 -22.36 49.62 -22.47
C ASN A 217 -21.31 50.73 -22.65
N LEU A 218 -20.73 51.26 -21.57
CA LEU A 218 -19.57 52.16 -21.64
C LEU A 218 -18.31 51.34 -21.92
N GLU A 219 -17.35 51.91 -22.64
CA GLU A 219 -16.03 51.29 -22.81
C GLU A 219 -15.31 51.22 -21.46
N ASP A 220 -14.69 50.09 -21.16
CA ASP A 220 -13.73 49.98 -20.06
C ASP A 220 -12.37 50.53 -20.54
N PRO A 221 -11.96 51.72 -20.08
CA PRO A 221 -10.79 52.40 -20.64
C PRO A 221 -9.47 51.68 -20.35
N LEU A 222 -9.46 50.74 -19.39
CA LEU A 222 -8.27 49.99 -19.02
C LEU A 222 -7.73 49.16 -20.19
N PHE A 223 -8.62 48.53 -20.95
CA PHE A 223 -8.26 47.67 -22.08
C PHE A 223 -7.56 48.46 -23.18
N SER A 224 -8.17 49.55 -23.63
CA SER A 224 -7.61 50.41 -24.68
C SER A 224 -6.33 51.10 -24.22
N ALA A 225 -6.28 51.60 -22.98
CA ALA A 225 -5.11 52.30 -22.46
C ALA A 225 -3.88 51.39 -22.35
N LEU A 226 -4.03 50.17 -21.83
CA LEU A 226 -2.91 49.24 -21.65
C LEU A 226 -2.51 48.57 -22.96
N THR A 227 -3.46 48.20 -23.82
CA THR A 227 -3.16 47.50 -25.09
C THR A 227 -2.82 48.41 -26.27
N TYR A 228 -2.61 49.72 -26.03
CA TYR A 228 -2.33 50.72 -27.07
C TYR A 228 -3.46 50.81 -28.12
N GLY A 229 -4.72 50.70 -27.67
CA GLY A 229 -5.92 50.78 -28.51
C GLY A 229 -6.18 49.55 -29.39
N ARG A 230 -5.45 48.46 -29.20
CA ARG A 230 -5.58 47.23 -30.01
C ARG A 230 -6.73 46.34 -29.55
N TYR A 231 -7.16 46.49 -28.31
CA TYR A 231 -8.25 45.74 -27.71
C TYR A 231 -9.12 46.68 -26.89
N TYR A 232 -10.43 46.61 -27.10
CA TYR A 232 -11.43 47.38 -26.36
C TYR A 232 -12.57 46.45 -25.94
N ARG A 233 -13.24 46.78 -24.85
CA ARG A 233 -14.37 46.02 -24.31
C ARG A 233 -15.41 46.96 -23.72
N SER A 234 -16.69 46.64 -23.93
CA SER A 234 -17.82 47.33 -23.31
C SER A 234 -18.20 46.65 -22.00
N ILE A 235 -18.56 47.44 -20.99
CA ILE A 235 -18.98 46.94 -19.67
C ILE A 235 -20.40 46.40 -19.81
N GLU A 236 -20.53 45.08 -19.79
CA GLU A 236 -21.82 44.41 -19.88
C GLU A 236 -21.95 43.39 -18.73
N PRO A 237 -23.00 43.48 -17.90
CA PRO A 237 -23.16 42.57 -16.77
C PRO A 237 -23.47 41.14 -17.24
N CYS A 238 -22.92 40.16 -16.52
CA CYS A 238 -23.35 38.76 -16.64
C CYS A 238 -24.77 38.60 -16.06
N ASN A 239 -25.49 37.56 -16.50
CA ASN A 239 -26.79 37.20 -15.91
C ASN A 239 -26.68 36.95 -14.38
N TYR A 240 -25.50 36.51 -13.94
CA TYR A 240 -25.12 36.37 -12.53
C TYR A 240 -24.36 37.62 -12.06
N THR A 241 -25.03 38.78 -12.12
CA THR A 241 -24.38 40.10 -11.98
C THR A 241 -23.66 40.29 -10.64
N PHE A 242 -24.18 39.73 -9.56
CA PHE A 242 -23.64 39.88 -8.20
C PHE A 242 -23.52 38.50 -7.52
N PRO A 243 -22.49 37.70 -7.84
CA PRO A 243 -22.39 36.30 -7.41
C PRO A 243 -22.25 36.11 -5.89
N GLU A 244 -21.72 37.11 -5.19
CA GLU A 244 -21.58 37.08 -3.73
C GLU A 244 -22.90 37.40 -3.00
N LEU A 245 -23.92 37.91 -3.70
CA LEU A 245 -25.17 38.38 -3.11
C LEU A 245 -26.43 37.67 -3.59
N ILE A 246 -26.53 37.41 -4.90
CA ILE A 246 -27.78 36.98 -5.54
C ILE A 246 -27.71 35.51 -5.92
N ASP A 247 -26.92 35.20 -6.95
CA ASP A 247 -26.79 33.84 -7.48
C ASP A 247 -25.44 33.69 -8.18
N ARG A 248 -24.87 32.49 -8.10
CA ARG A 248 -23.53 32.19 -8.62
C ARG A 248 -23.63 31.58 -10.02
N PRO A 249 -22.67 31.83 -10.92
CA PRO A 249 -22.66 31.28 -12.26
C PRO A 249 -22.22 29.80 -12.32
N ILE A 250 -22.51 29.03 -11.27
CA ILE A 250 -22.32 27.58 -11.23
C ILE A 250 -23.54 26.96 -10.55
N LYS A 251 -23.94 25.78 -11.00
CA LYS A 251 -24.94 24.97 -10.29
C LYS A 251 -24.24 23.79 -9.62
N ALA A 252 -24.70 23.40 -8.43
CA ALA A 252 -24.10 22.31 -7.68
C ALA A 252 -25.17 21.39 -7.09
N LEU A 253 -24.95 20.08 -7.20
CA LEU A 253 -25.68 19.05 -6.47
C LEU A 253 -24.74 18.30 -5.54
N TYR A 254 -25.24 17.95 -4.36
CA TYR A 254 -24.49 17.25 -3.32
C TYR A 254 -25.03 15.83 -3.18
N GLY A 255 -24.17 14.82 -3.04
CA GLY A 255 -24.62 13.44 -2.86
C GLY A 255 -23.53 12.53 -2.31
N ASN A 256 -23.84 11.24 -2.28
CA ASN A 256 -22.89 10.19 -1.92
C ASN A 256 -22.19 9.73 -3.20
N GLY A 257 -20.87 9.77 -3.26
CA GLY A 257 -20.17 9.32 -4.45
C GLY A 257 -18.94 8.47 -4.18
N THR A 258 -18.56 7.74 -5.23
CA THR A 258 -17.33 6.94 -5.30
C THR A 258 -16.66 7.20 -6.63
N SER A 259 -15.34 7.31 -6.61
CA SER A 259 -14.47 7.51 -7.78
C SER A 259 -13.03 7.16 -7.39
N GLN A 260 -12.21 6.77 -8.37
CA GLN A 260 -10.76 6.64 -8.22
C GLN A 260 -10.03 7.96 -8.54
N GLU A 261 -10.68 8.86 -9.29
CA GLU A 261 -10.16 10.17 -9.67
C GLU A 261 -10.82 11.27 -8.85
N ASP A 262 -10.05 12.32 -8.54
CA ASP A 262 -10.55 13.42 -7.72
C ASP A 262 -11.59 14.30 -8.42
N HIS A 263 -11.36 14.47 -9.71
CA HIS A 263 -12.21 15.22 -10.62
C HIS A 263 -12.54 14.36 -11.84
N VAL A 264 -13.83 14.29 -12.18
CA VAL A 264 -14.30 13.64 -13.41
C VAL A 264 -15.03 14.67 -14.23
N LEU A 265 -14.64 14.82 -15.50
CA LEU A 265 -15.14 15.84 -16.40
C LEU A 265 -15.84 15.19 -17.58
N GLY A 266 -16.91 15.82 -18.05
CA GLY A 266 -17.69 15.32 -19.18
C GLY A 266 -18.79 16.30 -19.56
N LYS A 267 -19.42 16.08 -20.72
CA LYS A 267 -20.66 16.78 -21.05
C LYS A 267 -21.82 16.07 -20.38
N TYR A 268 -22.71 16.83 -19.73
CA TYR A 268 -23.91 16.25 -19.18
C TYR A 268 -24.82 15.73 -20.30
N SER A 269 -25.38 14.54 -20.09
CA SER A 269 -26.45 14.01 -20.93
C SER A 269 -27.46 13.23 -20.11
N SER A 270 -28.73 13.47 -20.35
CA SER A 270 -29.86 12.75 -19.78
C SER A 270 -30.31 11.56 -20.64
N THR A 271 -29.73 11.43 -21.85
CA THR A 271 -30.13 10.42 -22.85
C THR A 271 -28.98 9.57 -23.39
N ALA A 272 -27.75 10.10 -23.43
CA ALA A 272 -26.55 9.38 -23.82
C ALA A 272 -25.78 8.90 -22.58
N TRP A 273 -25.32 7.65 -22.58
CA TRP A 273 -24.52 7.05 -21.51
C TRP A 273 -23.30 6.30 -22.08
N ASP A 274 -22.68 6.88 -23.11
CA ASP A 274 -21.44 6.44 -23.73
C ASP A 274 -20.24 7.33 -23.32
N SER A 275 -19.02 6.92 -23.68
CA SER A 275 -17.81 7.66 -23.32
C SER A 275 -17.80 9.08 -23.91
N GLY A 276 -17.30 10.04 -23.14
CA GLY A 276 -17.39 11.48 -23.41
C GLY A 276 -18.51 12.20 -22.65
N HIS A 277 -19.42 11.46 -22.01
CA HIS A 277 -20.57 11.99 -21.30
C HIS A 277 -20.58 11.64 -19.82
N ILE A 278 -21.10 12.57 -19.01
CA ILE A 278 -21.59 12.30 -17.65
C ILE A 278 -23.10 12.12 -17.74
N PHE A 279 -23.59 10.92 -17.46
CA PHE A 279 -25.01 10.67 -17.44
C PHE A 279 -25.66 11.28 -16.18
N TYR A 280 -26.79 11.96 -16.33
CA TYR A 280 -27.55 12.44 -15.17
C TYR A 280 -29.04 12.08 -15.25
N GLY A 281 -29.62 11.62 -14.13
CA GLY A 281 -30.99 11.12 -14.13
C GLY A 281 -31.52 10.69 -12.78
N ASN A 282 -32.68 10.00 -12.77
CA ASN A 282 -33.28 9.52 -11.52
C ASN A 282 -32.76 8.15 -11.07
N ALA A 283 -32.29 7.31 -12.00
CA ALA A 283 -31.84 5.95 -11.77
C ALA A 283 -30.73 5.56 -12.75
N TYR A 284 -30.00 4.50 -12.42
CA TYR A 284 -28.86 4.02 -13.21
C TYR A 284 -29.30 3.42 -14.57
N PRO A 285 -28.76 3.88 -15.72
CA PRO A 285 -29.18 3.42 -17.04
C PRO A 285 -28.43 2.17 -17.54
N GLY A 286 -27.32 1.79 -16.90
CA GLY A 286 -26.37 0.77 -17.37
C GLY A 286 -24.96 1.35 -17.53
N ASP A 287 -23.97 0.49 -17.82
CA ASP A 287 -22.55 0.88 -17.95
C ASP A 287 -22.26 1.55 -19.32
N GLY A 288 -21.28 2.46 -19.36
CA GLY A 288 -20.79 3.09 -20.59
C GLY A 288 -20.34 4.56 -20.47
N ALA A 289 -20.91 5.33 -19.54
CA ALA A 289 -20.59 6.74 -19.34
C ALA A 289 -19.32 6.95 -18.51
N ASP A 290 -18.69 8.11 -18.65
CA ASP A 290 -17.49 8.50 -17.90
C ASP A 290 -17.80 8.82 -16.43
N GLY A 291 -19.06 9.19 -16.14
CA GLY A 291 -19.55 9.35 -14.77
C GLY A 291 -21.07 9.43 -14.69
N TYR A 292 -21.64 9.31 -13.49
CA TYR A 292 -23.08 9.28 -13.24
C TYR A 292 -23.50 10.23 -12.12
N VAL A 293 -24.60 10.97 -12.31
CA VAL A 293 -25.24 11.79 -11.27
C VAL A 293 -26.72 11.42 -11.13
N LEU A 294 -27.09 10.78 -10.03
CA LEU A 294 -28.36 10.08 -9.87
C LEU A 294 -29.14 10.56 -8.65
N ARG A 295 -30.45 10.77 -8.82
CA ARG A 295 -31.35 11.07 -7.70
C ARG A 295 -31.30 9.99 -6.60
N SER A 296 -31.22 8.72 -6.99
CA SER A 296 -31.13 7.58 -6.09
C SER A 296 -30.37 6.44 -6.75
N GLY A 297 -29.58 5.70 -5.97
CA GLY A 297 -28.80 4.56 -6.45
C GLY A 297 -27.88 3.98 -5.37
N ASP A 298 -27.20 2.90 -5.68
CA ASP A 298 -26.23 2.23 -4.81
C ASP A 298 -24.82 2.32 -5.42
N ILE A 299 -23.93 3.03 -4.73
CA ILE A 299 -22.54 3.26 -5.16
C ILE A 299 -21.72 1.97 -5.26
N THR A 300 -22.13 0.88 -4.61
CA THR A 300 -21.41 -0.40 -4.64
C THR A 300 -21.67 -1.20 -5.91
N THR A 301 -22.70 -0.81 -6.69
CA THR A 301 -23.15 -1.54 -7.88
C THR A 301 -22.68 -0.92 -9.19
N ILE A 302 -22.05 0.24 -9.14
CA ILE A 302 -21.65 1.05 -10.30
C ILE A 302 -20.13 1.19 -10.28
N ALA A 303 -19.45 0.64 -11.29
CA ALA A 303 -17.99 0.62 -11.34
C ALA A 303 -17.36 1.96 -11.77
N SER A 304 -18.08 2.75 -12.57
CA SER A 304 -17.67 4.10 -12.98
C SER A 304 -17.87 5.12 -11.85
N PRO A 305 -17.20 6.29 -11.93
CA PRO A 305 -17.46 7.40 -11.02
C PRO A 305 -18.95 7.75 -10.93
N VAL A 306 -19.49 7.79 -9.71
CA VAL A 306 -20.92 8.02 -9.52
C VAL A 306 -21.21 8.86 -8.29
N ILE A 307 -22.21 9.73 -8.39
CA ILE A 307 -22.83 10.47 -7.29
C ILE A 307 -24.31 10.09 -7.24
N VAL A 308 -24.76 9.49 -6.15
CA VAL A 308 -26.17 9.10 -5.90
C VAL A 308 -26.76 9.91 -4.74
N ASN A 309 -28.07 9.82 -4.55
CA ASN A 309 -28.80 10.47 -3.47
C ASN A 309 -28.64 12.00 -3.50
N THR A 310 -28.78 12.58 -4.69
CA THR A 310 -28.52 14.01 -4.91
C THR A 310 -29.47 14.91 -4.15
N THR A 311 -28.90 15.96 -3.56
CA THR A 311 -29.59 16.99 -2.79
C THR A 311 -29.14 18.39 -3.25
N LEU A 312 -30.04 19.36 -3.11
CA LEU A 312 -29.74 20.78 -3.22
C LEU A 312 -30.13 21.43 -1.88
N ASN A 313 -29.16 22.05 -1.21
CA ASN A 313 -29.34 22.59 0.15
C ASN A 313 -29.93 21.57 1.15
N GLY A 314 -29.48 20.31 1.06
CA GLY A 314 -29.94 19.20 1.92
C GLY A 314 -31.33 18.64 1.57
N VAL A 315 -31.99 19.16 0.53
CA VAL A 315 -33.28 18.66 0.06
C VAL A 315 -33.04 17.71 -1.12
N PRO A 316 -33.50 16.43 -1.07
CA PRO A 316 -33.40 15.52 -2.20
C PRO A 316 -34.08 16.07 -3.46
N ILE A 317 -33.35 16.10 -4.57
CA ILE A 317 -33.82 16.69 -5.84
C ILE A 317 -33.39 15.83 -7.02
N SER A 318 -34.17 15.85 -8.11
CA SER A 318 -33.76 15.20 -9.36
C SER A 318 -32.66 16.01 -10.06
N PRO A 319 -31.58 15.38 -10.53
CA PRO A 319 -30.60 16.04 -11.40
C PRO A 319 -31.23 16.65 -12.67
N LEU A 320 -32.34 16.09 -13.15
CA LEU A 320 -33.11 16.58 -14.31
C LEU A 320 -33.72 17.98 -14.11
N GLU A 321 -33.82 18.45 -12.86
CA GLU A 321 -34.34 19.78 -12.53
C GLU A 321 -33.24 20.85 -12.45
N VAL A 322 -31.96 20.45 -12.51
CA VAL A 322 -30.81 21.33 -12.25
C VAL A 322 -29.87 21.41 -13.46
N PHE A 323 -29.52 20.26 -14.06
CA PHE A 323 -28.58 20.18 -15.17
C PHE A 323 -29.29 20.09 -16.53
N SER A 324 -28.62 20.56 -17.57
CA SER A 324 -29.08 20.52 -18.96
C SER A 324 -28.12 19.69 -19.81
N ASP A 325 -28.64 19.08 -20.88
CA ASP A 325 -27.82 18.37 -21.85
C ASP A 325 -26.80 19.33 -22.49
N ASP A 326 -25.61 18.81 -22.83
CA ASP A 326 -24.46 19.53 -23.41
C ASP A 326 -23.75 20.53 -22.48
N ASP A 327 -24.23 20.74 -21.26
CA ASP A 327 -23.54 21.55 -20.24
C ASP A 327 -22.24 20.84 -19.79
N ILE A 328 -21.20 21.63 -19.46
CA ILE A 328 -19.93 21.08 -18.96
C ILE A 328 -20.05 20.72 -17.48
N GLY A 329 -19.92 19.42 -17.21
CA GLY A 329 -19.99 18.84 -15.88
C GLY A 329 -18.62 18.60 -15.26
N VAL A 330 -18.51 18.88 -13.96
CA VAL A 330 -17.35 18.52 -13.12
C VAL A 330 -17.86 17.79 -11.89
N LEU A 331 -17.55 16.51 -11.78
CA LEU A 331 -17.79 15.73 -10.57
C LEU A 331 -16.56 15.84 -9.69
N VAL A 332 -16.78 16.23 -8.44
CA VAL A 332 -15.75 16.42 -7.44
C VAL A 332 -16.02 15.43 -6.34
N PHE A 333 -15.02 14.60 -6.06
CA PHE A 333 -15.02 13.71 -4.93
C PHE A 333 -14.09 14.37 -3.89
N GLY A 334 -14.45 14.36 -2.61
CA GLY A 334 -13.59 14.93 -1.55
C GLY A 334 -12.83 13.85 -0.78
N ASN A 335 -13.02 12.57 -1.14
CA ASN A 335 -12.29 11.41 -0.60
C ASN A 335 -11.37 10.82 -1.68
N VAL A 336 -10.51 11.68 -2.18
CA VAL A 336 -9.58 11.48 -3.28
C VAL A 336 -8.42 12.38 -2.87
N SER A 337 -7.38 11.75 -2.36
CA SER A 337 -6.35 12.37 -1.51
C SER A 337 -5.71 13.64 -2.13
N ALA A 338 -5.89 14.84 -1.54
CA ALA A 338 -5.16 16.04 -1.98
C ALA A 338 -4.80 17.08 -0.87
N THR A 339 -3.52 17.50 -0.91
CA THR A 339 -2.83 18.73 -0.41
C THR A 339 -2.11 18.77 0.96
N THR A 340 -2.53 18.03 1.98
CA THR A 340 -1.61 17.55 3.03
C THR A 340 -1.95 16.11 3.21
N HIS A 341 -1.19 15.26 2.54
CA HIS A 341 -1.55 13.86 2.46
C HIS A 341 -1.61 13.26 3.85
N TRP A 342 -2.83 13.02 4.32
CA TRP A 342 -3.10 12.51 5.64
C TRP A 342 -3.67 11.12 5.45
N CYS A 343 -2.79 10.13 5.60
CA CYS A 343 -3.12 8.78 5.18
C CYS A 343 -4.31 8.17 5.88
N ASN A 344 -4.58 8.63 7.10
CA ASN A 344 -5.74 8.18 7.83
C ASN A 344 -6.21 9.27 8.80
N TYR A 345 -7.35 9.88 8.48
CA TYR A 345 -7.97 10.97 9.25
C TYR A 345 -8.56 10.52 10.59
N ASN A 346 -8.67 9.22 10.83
CA ASN A 346 -9.04 8.69 12.15
C ASN A 346 -7.95 8.96 13.19
N TYR A 347 -6.70 9.18 12.74
CA TYR A 347 -5.57 9.49 13.60
C TYR A 347 -5.32 10.99 13.63
N LYS A 348 -5.49 11.59 14.82
CA LYS A 348 -5.39 13.04 15.06
C LYS A 348 -4.00 13.61 14.90
N TRP A 349 -2.96 12.78 15.01
CA TRP A 349 -1.57 13.22 14.99
C TRP A 349 -0.73 12.33 14.08
N ARG A 350 0.39 12.88 13.59
CA ARG A 350 1.47 12.09 12.99
C ARG A 350 2.84 12.62 13.40
N VAL A 351 3.84 11.76 13.33
CA VAL A 351 5.25 12.10 13.52
C VAL A 351 6.09 11.33 12.51
N ASN A 352 7.09 11.99 11.92
CA ASN A 352 8.04 11.30 11.06
C ASN A 352 9.19 10.77 11.91
N ILE A 353 9.55 9.51 11.70
CA ILE A 353 10.71 8.86 12.32
C ILE A 353 11.72 8.49 11.25
N THR A 354 13.01 8.62 11.57
CA THR A 354 14.11 8.16 10.73
C THR A 354 14.94 7.14 11.52
N ILE A 355 15.22 6.00 10.89
CA ILE A 355 16.00 4.88 11.42
C ILE A 355 17.31 4.70 10.62
N PRO A 356 18.29 3.94 11.12
CA PRO A 356 19.49 3.59 10.34
C PRO A 356 19.16 2.85 9.05
N SER A 357 20.04 2.90 8.05
CA SER A 357 19.86 2.18 6.80
C SER A 357 20.14 0.69 6.98
N TYR A 358 19.16 -0.13 6.62
CA TYR A 358 19.23 -1.58 6.51
C TYR A 358 18.93 -2.00 5.06
N ALA A 359 19.19 -3.26 4.71
CA ALA A 359 18.81 -3.78 3.39
C ALA A 359 17.28 -3.79 3.24
N ASP A 360 16.77 -3.48 2.05
CA ASP A 360 15.33 -3.50 1.78
C ASP A 360 14.71 -4.87 2.13
N GLY A 361 13.55 -4.86 2.77
CA GLY A 361 12.86 -6.04 3.29
C GLY A 361 13.39 -6.59 4.63
N SER A 362 14.45 -6.04 5.22
CA SER A 362 14.99 -6.50 6.50
C SER A 362 13.96 -6.39 7.62
N LEU A 363 13.87 -7.41 8.48
CA LEU A 363 13.07 -7.37 9.70
C LEU A 363 13.80 -6.56 10.77
N VAL A 364 13.14 -5.56 11.36
CA VAL A 364 13.75 -4.64 12.33
C VAL A 364 12.83 -4.42 13.53
N LEU A 365 13.41 -4.51 14.72
CA LEU A 365 12.78 -4.21 16.00
C LEU A 365 13.20 -2.81 16.49
N LEU A 366 12.23 -1.90 16.56
CA LEU A 366 12.40 -0.51 16.93
C LEU A 366 12.17 -0.31 18.44
N LYS A 367 13.13 0.29 19.14
CA LYS A 367 12.97 0.78 20.51
C LYS A 367 12.66 2.27 20.51
N ILE A 368 11.39 2.64 20.53
CA ILE A 368 10.96 4.05 20.43
C ILE A 368 10.64 4.60 21.82
N PRO A 369 11.17 5.76 22.23
CA PRO A 369 10.71 6.44 23.44
C PRO A 369 9.21 6.75 23.35
N THR A 370 8.44 6.41 24.38
CA THR A 370 6.97 6.66 24.40
C THR A 370 6.64 8.15 24.33
N SER A 371 7.55 9.02 24.76
CA SER A 371 7.45 10.48 24.64
C SER A 371 7.38 10.99 23.19
N THR A 372 7.75 10.17 22.20
CA THR A 372 7.58 10.47 20.77
C THR A 372 6.09 10.58 20.37
N PHE A 373 5.20 9.91 21.11
CA PHE A 373 3.77 9.82 20.81
C PHE A 373 2.93 10.44 21.95
N PRO A 374 2.92 11.78 22.11
CA PRO A 374 2.20 12.42 23.19
C PRO A 374 0.69 12.18 23.08
N ASN A 375 0.06 11.80 24.20
CA ASN A 375 -1.39 11.56 24.32
C ASN A 375 -1.94 10.38 23.51
N ILE A 376 -1.09 9.53 22.92
CA ILE A 376 -1.58 8.30 22.28
C ILE A 376 -2.32 7.43 23.29
N TYR A 377 -3.41 6.80 22.86
CA TYR A 377 -4.02 5.72 23.62
C TYR A 377 -3.22 4.43 23.42
N HIS A 378 -2.88 3.75 24.52
CA HIS A 378 -2.18 2.48 24.47
C HIS A 378 -2.49 1.59 25.69
N THR A 379 -2.31 0.29 25.52
CA THR A 379 -2.18 -0.72 26.60
C THR A 379 -0.73 -1.22 26.63
N ASP A 380 -0.47 -2.43 27.15
CA ASP A 380 0.84 -3.09 27.10
C ASP A 380 1.14 -3.73 25.74
N GLY A 381 0.12 -4.13 24.96
CA GLY A 381 0.28 -4.76 23.64
C GLY A 381 -0.45 -4.07 22.49
N THR A 382 -1.23 -3.01 22.75
CA THR A 382 -1.96 -2.28 21.70
C THR A 382 -1.71 -0.79 21.77
N ALA A 383 -1.80 -0.10 20.64
CA ALA A 383 -1.83 1.34 20.60
C ALA A 383 -2.71 1.83 19.44
N SER A 384 -3.29 3.01 19.60
CA SER A 384 -4.04 3.65 18.53
C SER A 384 -3.10 4.31 17.53
N MET A 385 -2.44 3.50 16.70
CA MET A 385 -1.47 3.94 15.69
C MET A 385 -1.52 3.16 14.36
N VAL A 386 -0.87 3.73 13.34
CA VAL A 386 -0.52 3.07 12.08
C VAL A 386 0.77 3.66 11.53
N ILE A 387 1.56 2.86 10.79
CA ILE A 387 2.85 3.28 10.21
C ILE A 387 2.73 3.29 8.68
N TYR A 388 3.22 4.36 8.05
CA TYR A 388 3.35 4.47 6.59
C TYR A 388 4.80 4.72 6.20
N GLU A 389 5.16 4.34 4.98
CA GLU A 389 6.37 4.86 4.34
C GLU A 389 6.31 6.38 4.27
N LYS A 390 7.44 7.06 4.50
CA LYS A 390 7.46 8.51 4.35
C LYS A 390 7.26 8.88 2.89
N SER A 391 6.05 9.34 2.59
CA SER A 391 5.66 9.81 1.27
C SER A 391 4.60 10.89 1.41
N ASP A 392 4.77 11.96 0.65
CA ASP A 392 3.81 13.06 0.62
C ASP A 392 2.54 12.71 -0.18
N THR A 393 2.42 11.49 -0.75
CA THR A 393 1.27 11.10 -1.62
C THR A 393 0.88 9.62 -1.71
N THR A 394 1.68 8.65 -1.24
CA THR A 394 1.41 7.22 -1.56
C THR A 394 0.67 6.41 -0.48
N CYS A 395 0.71 6.81 0.79
CA CYS A 395 0.08 6.08 1.92
C CYS A 395 0.31 4.57 1.91
N ILE A 396 1.53 4.13 1.63
CA ILE A 396 1.86 2.71 1.66
C ILE A 396 1.97 2.31 3.13
N PRO A 397 1.01 1.53 3.68
CA PRO A 397 1.08 1.12 5.07
C PRO A 397 2.23 0.13 5.21
N VAL A 398 3.04 0.34 6.25
CA VAL A 398 4.14 -0.56 6.58
C VAL A 398 3.60 -1.59 7.54
N PRO A 399 3.72 -2.89 7.23
CA PRO A 399 3.41 -3.94 8.18
C PRO A 399 4.16 -3.70 9.48
N PHE A 400 3.45 -3.73 10.60
CA PHE A 400 4.05 -3.53 11.90
C PHE A 400 3.33 -4.35 12.96
N TRP A 401 4.04 -4.67 14.04
CA TRP A 401 3.47 -5.33 15.22
C TRP A 401 4.07 -4.73 16.49
N ILE A 402 3.23 -4.46 17.47
CA ILE A 402 3.59 -3.92 18.77
C ILE A 402 3.85 -5.11 19.68
N GLU A 403 5.13 -5.38 19.94
CA GLU A 403 5.51 -6.45 20.87
C GLU A 403 5.27 -6.04 22.33
N TYR A 404 5.54 -4.76 22.64
CA TYR A 404 5.43 -4.23 24.00
C TYR A 404 5.32 -2.71 23.99
N TRP A 405 4.48 -2.17 24.86
CA TRP A 405 4.33 -0.74 25.08
C TRP A 405 4.37 -0.40 26.57
N GLY A 406 5.51 0.11 27.03
CA GLY A 406 5.73 0.49 28.42
C GLY A 406 5.52 1.98 28.70
N THR A 407 5.93 2.41 29.89
CA THR A 407 5.88 3.84 30.27
C THR A 407 7.00 4.67 29.65
N SER A 408 8.15 4.05 29.34
CA SER A 408 9.37 4.74 28.90
C SER A 408 9.71 4.52 27.43
N TYR A 409 9.36 3.34 26.90
CA TYR A 409 9.63 2.94 25.52
C TYR A 409 8.58 1.95 25.01
N ALA A 410 8.47 1.85 23.69
CA ALA A 410 7.71 0.84 22.97
C ALA A 410 8.64 0.04 22.06
N TRP A 411 8.35 -1.25 21.92
CA TRP A 411 9.00 -2.19 21.02
C TRP A 411 8.07 -2.49 19.85
N ILE A 412 8.48 -2.09 18.65
CA ILE A 412 7.65 -2.22 17.43
C ILE A 412 8.46 -2.89 16.32
N TRP A 413 7.94 -3.98 15.78
CA TRP A 413 8.49 -4.67 14.63
C TRP A 413 8.02 -4.04 13.32
N ILE A 414 8.92 -3.91 12.35
CA ILE A 414 8.62 -3.52 10.97
C ILE A 414 9.48 -4.32 9.98
N LYS A 415 9.05 -4.40 8.71
CA LYS A 415 9.94 -4.70 7.59
C LYS A 415 10.38 -3.40 6.93
N THR A 416 11.68 -3.22 6.72
CA THR A 416 12.19 -1.96 6.20
C THR A 416 11.91 -1.81 4.72
N SER A 417 11.39 -0.66 4.31
CA SER A 417 11.30 -0.24 2.91
C SER A 417 12.06 1.06 2.62
N GLY A 418 12.79 1.55 3.63
CA GLY A 418 13.58 2.77 3.56
C GLY A 418 14.14 3.16 4.93
N THR A 419 14.60 4.40 5.06
CA THR A 419 15.10 4.96 6.33
C THR A 419 14.07 5.81 7.05
N ASP A 420 13.05 6.30 6.34
CA ASP A 420 12.10 7.28 6.86
C ASP A 420 10.67 6.74 6.83
N TYR A 421 9.96 6.91 7.95
CA TYR A 421 8.58 6.46 8.14
C TYR A 421 7.73 7.56 8.74
N THR A 422 6.43 7.52 8.51
CA THR A 422 5.46 8.42 9.14
C THR A 422 4.51 7.60 10.01
N VAL A 423 4.53 7.86 11.31
CA VAL A 423 3.68 7.19 12.29
C VAL A 423 2.49 8.08 12.61
N TYR A 424 1.28 7.59 12.35
CA TYR A 424 0.02 8.26 12.67
C TYR A 424 -0.53 7.68 13.97
N PHE A 425 -1.09 8.51 14.86
CA PHE A 425 -1.58 8.09 16.15
C PHE A 425 -2.71 8.97 16.71
N THR A 426 -3.47 8.45 17.69
CA THR A 426 -4.59 9.15 18.35
C THR A 426 -4.80 8.69 19.80
N ASP A 427 -5.56 9.48 20.56
CA ASP A 427 -6.06 9.25 21.92
C ASP A 427 -7.37 8.44 21.95
N ASP A 428 -7.98 8.15 20.80
CA ASP A 428 -9.22 7.37 20.71
C ASP A 428 -8.92 5.86 20.77
N SER A 429 -9.41 5.21 21.82
CA SER A 429 -9.19 3.78 22.08
C SER A 429 -9.86 2.85 21.08
N SER A 430 -10.83 3.33 20.29
CA SER A 430 -11.50 2.51 19.27
C SER A 430 -10.59 2.10 18.11
N TYR A 431 -9.44 2.76 17.95
CA TYR A 431 -8.43 2.44 16.94
C TYR A 431 -7.22 1.69 17.50
N ALA A 432 -7.29 1.25 18.77
CA ALA A 432 -6.23 0.47 19.38
C ALA A 432 -6.10 -0.87 18.63
N THR A 433 -4.92 -1.10 18.08
CA THR A 433 -4.54 -2.34 17.41
C THR A 433 -3.20 -2.81 17.96
N ASP A 434 -2.92 -4.10 17.85
CA ASP A 434 -1.60 -4.65 18.13
C ASP A 434 -0.67 -4.59 16.90
N GLY A 435 -1.19 -4.22 15.73
CA GLY A 435 -0.39 -4.08 14.50
C GLY A 435 -1.20 -3.86 13.22
N TYR A 436 -0.52 -3.89 12.09
CA TYR A 436 -1.09 -3.94 10.74
C TYR A 436 -0.33 -4.98 9.91
N ASP A 437 -1.05 -5.87 9.23
CA ASP A 437 -0.49 -6.96 8.39
C ASP A 437 0.69 -7.71 9.06
N LYS A 438 0.57 -7.93 10.39
CA LYS A 438 1.62 -8.55 11.22
C LYS A 438 2.01 -9.95 10.74
N GLN A 439 1.09 -10.65 10.05
CA GLN A 439 1.33 -11.95 9.43
C GLN A 439 2.35 -11.88 8.29
N SER A 440 2.61 -10.70 7.69
CA SER A 440 3.63 -10.55 6.65
C SER A 440 5.05 -10.36 7.22
N LEU A 441 5.17 -9.99 8.50
CA LEU A 441 6.46 -9.75 9.15
C LEU A 441 7.21 -11.03 9.47
N PHE A 442 6.48 -12.01 9.97
CA PHE A 442 7.00 -13.26 10.51
C PHE A 442 6.56 -14.44 9.63
N TRP A 443 7.28 -15.55 9.71
CA TRP A 443 6.81 -16.80 9.11
C TRP A 443 5.60 -17.37 9.86
N LEU A 444 5.50 -17.05 11.15
CA LEU A 444 4.33 -17.32 11.98
C LEU A 444 4.18 -16.23 13.04
N ILE A 445 2.94 -15.81 13.30
CA ILE A 445 2.55 -15.03 14.47
C ILE A 445 1.17 -15.53 14.93
N ASP A 446 1.06 -15.81 16.22
CA ASP A 446 -0.21 -16.14 16.87
C ASP A 446 -0.30 -15.36 18.18
N THR A 447 -1.34 -14.55 18.32
CA THR A 447 -1.65 -13.76 19.53
C THR A 447 -2.79 -14.36 20.33
N PHE A 448 -3.29 -15.54 19.93
CA PHE A 448 -4.32 -16.32 20.64
C PHE A 448 -5.65 -15.59 20.91
N ASP A 449 -5.88 -14.44 20.26
CA ASP A 449 -7.12 -13.66 20.33
C ASP A 449 -8.30 -14.30 19.57
N ASP A 450 -8.01 -15.23 18.65
CA ASP A 450 -9.05 -15.93 17.89
C ASP A 450 -9.87 -16.85 18.81
N PRO A 451 -11.20 -17.00 18.61
CA PRO A 451 -12.03 -17.82 19.49
C PRO A 451 -11.76 -19.33 19.38
N THR A 452 -10.92 -19.75 18.42
CA THR A 452 -10.55 -21.13 18.17
C THR A 452 -9.10 -21.19 17.73
N LEU A 453 -8.35 -22.19 18.21
CA LEU A 453 -7.00 -22.49 17.71
C LEU A 453 -7.00 -22.64 16.19
N THR A 454 -6.22 -21.80 15.51
CA THR A 454 -6.16 -21.74 14.04
C THR A 454 -5.55 -23.02 13.47
N PRO A 455 -6.34 -23.93 12.83
CA PRO A 455 -5.87 -25.25 12.42
C PRO A 455 -4.83 -25.23 11.28
N VAL A 456 -4.66 -24.06 10.65
CA VAL A 456 -3.68 -23.84 9.59
C VAL A 456 -2.29 -23.56 10.16
N LEU A 457 -2.21 -23.02 11.38
CA LEU A 457 -0.94 -22.70 12.04
C LEU A 457 -0.46 -23.88 12.89
N TRP A 458 -1.37 -24.53 13.62
CA TRP A 458 -1.03 -25.55 14.61
C TRP A 458 -1.71 -26.89 14.35
N ASN A 459 -0.93 -27.97 14.47
CA ASN A 459 -1.45 -29.29 14.78
C ASN A 459 -1.71 -29.33 16.30
N ASN A 460 -2.98 -29.45 16.70
CA ASN A 460 -3.32 -29.65 18.11
C ASN A 460 -3.09 -31.11 18.50
N LEU A 461 -2.08 -31.34 19.33
CA LEU A 461 -1.59 -32.68 19.69
C LEU A 461 -1.95 -33.06 21.13
N SER A 462 -2.57 -32.14 21.90
CA SER A 462 -2.92 -32.33 23.31
C SER A 462 -4.19 -31.56 23.72
N ASN A 463 -4.43 -31.39 25.03
CA ASN A 463 -5.60 -30.69 25.58
C ASN A 463 -5.40 -29.16 25.70
N ALA A 464 -4.52 -28.54 24.89
CA ALA A 464 -4.36 -27.08 24.91
C ALA A 464 -5.64 -26.38 24.42
N TYR A 465 -6.02 -25.30 25.09
CA TYR A 465 -7.26 -24.57 24.80
C TYR A 465 -7.09 -23.06 25.02
N LEU A 466 -7.97 -22.27 24.43
CA LEU A 466 -8.03 -20.83 24.61
C LEU A 466 -9.00 -20.51 25.76
N ASP A 467 -8.57 -19.70 26.73
CA ASP A 467 -9.39 -19.35 27.91
C ASP A 467 -10.56 -18.40 27.59
N GLY A 468 -10.53 -17.78 26.41
CA GLY A 468 -11.51 -16.79 25.96
C GLY A 468 -11.13 -15.34 26.30
N ASP A 469 -9.98 -15.13 26.94
CA ASP A 469 -9.42 -13.83 27.31
C ASP A 469 -8.14 -13.50 26.51
N GLY A 470 -7.89 -14.22 25.40
CA GLY A 470 -6.74 -14.01 24.51
C GLY A 470 -5.49 -14.79 24.91
N HIS A 471 -5.61 -15.84 25.73
CA HIS A 471 -4.47 -16.65 26.13
C HIS A 471 -4.64 -18.11 25.72
N LEU A 472 -3.52 -18.70 25.28
CA LEU A 472 -3.39 -20.14 25.18
C LEU A 472 -3.05 -20.71 26.55
N VAL A 473 -3.94 -21.57 27.05
CA VAL A 473 -3.71 -22.38 28.24
C VAL A 473 -3.23 -23.75 27.80
N VAL A 474 -2.02 -24.09 28.23
CA VAL A 474 -1.47 -25.43 28.16
C VAL A 474 -1.61 -26.05 29.56
N PRO A 475 -2.56 -27.00 29.76
CA PRO A 475 -2.80 -27.55 31.08
C PRO A 475 -1.55 -28.24 31.64
N ALA A 476 -1.42 -28.26 32.96
CA ALA A 476 -0.40 -29.04 33.67
C ALA A 476 -0.41 -30.54 33.26
N GLY A 477 0.69 -31.23 33.53
CA GLY A 477 0.79 -32.70 33.43
C GLY A 477 2.07 -33.16 32.75
N THR A 478 2.17 -34.48 32.55
CA THR A 478 3.37 -35.15 32.03
C THR A 478 3.85 -34.58 30.69
N LYS A 479 5.17 -34.47 30.52
CA LYS A 479 5.93 -34.23 29.28
C LYS A 479 5.10 -34.37 28.01
N LYS A 480 4.72 -33.23 27.42
CA LYS A 480 3.90 -33.23 26.22
C LYS A 480 4.20 -32.06 25.29
N LEU A 481 4.11 -32.37 24.00
CA LEU A 481 4.01 -31.41 22.91
C LEU A 481 2.55 -30.99 22.76
N ALA A 482 2.28 -29.74 23.12
CA ALA A 482 0.92 -29.22 23.20
C ALA A 482 0.38 -28.84 21.82
N LEU A 483 1.15 -28.02 21.11
CA LEU A 483 0.92 -27.59 19.74
C LEU A 483 2.21 -27.76 18.93
N GLN A 484 2.11 -28.03 17.63
CA GLN A 484 3.26 -28.04 16.72
C GLN A 484 2.90 -27.32 15.42
N THR A 485 3.84 -26.56 14.85
CA THR A 485 3.61 -25.89 13.57
C THR A 485 3.19 -26.90 12.50
N VAL A 486 2.17 -26.54 11.71
CA VAL A 486 1.70 -27.38 10.58
C VAL A 486 2.80 -27.46 9.52
N ASN A 487 3.38 -26.31 9.18
CA ASN A 487 4.48 -26.21 8.22
C ASN A 487 5.83 -26.20 8.95
N ALA A 488 6.83 -26.77 8.29
CA ALA A 488 8.21 -26.72 8.74
C ALA A 488 8.88 -25.42 8.24
N ILE A 489 9.87 -24.96 9.00
CA ILE A 489 10.54 -23.67 8.99
C ILE A 489 11.98 -23.86 8.48
N ASN A 490 12.37 -23.13 7.44
CA ASN A 490 13.64 -23.33 6.76
C ASN A 490 14.69 -22.30 7.20
N GLY A 491 15.96 -22.69 7.27
CA GLY A 491 17.09 -21.78 7.56
C GLY A 491 17.28 -21.46 9.04
N GLN A 492 18.03 -20.38 9.30
CA GLN A 492 18.25 -19.82 10.63
C GLN A 492 17.04 -18.97 11.04
N PHE A 493 16.54 -19.13 12.26
CA PHE A 493 15.34 -18.43 12.71
C PHE A 493 15.35 -18.12 14.19
N PHE A 494 14.45 -17.24 14.61
CA PHE A 494 14.16 -17.02 16.01
C PHE A 494 12.71 -17.37 16.33
N VAL A 495 12.46 -17.81 17.55
CA VAL A 495 11.13 -17.93 18.15
C VAL A 495 11.07 -16.95 19.29
N ARG A 496 10.12 -16.02 19.28
CA ARG A 496 9.84 -15.15 20.42
C ARG A 496 8.45 -15.45 20.95
N PHE A 497 8.29 -15.45 22.26
CA PHE A 497 7.00 -15.73 22.87
C PHE A 497 6.88 -15.04 24.22
N ARG A 498 5.65 -14.75 24.63
CA ARG A 498 5.34 -14.23 25.97
C ARG A 498 4.55 -15.26 26.74
N MET A 499 5.07 -15.65 27.90
CA MET A 499 4.42 -16.65 28.75
C MET A 499 4.52 -16.32 30.23
N LYS A 500 3.69 -16.99 31.04
CA LYS A 500 3.79 -17.01 32.50
C LYS A 500 3.35 -18.36 33.08
N PRO A 501 3.78 -18.67 34.32
CA PRO A 501 3.21 -19.76 35.10
C PRO A 501 1.81 -19.43 35.64
N GLY A 502 0.96 -20.47 35.76
CA GLY A 502 -0.32 -20.39 36.46
C GLY A 502 -0.17 -20.27 37.99
N ASP A 503 0.90 -20.83 38.55
CA ASP A 503 1.25 -20.71 39.98
C ASP A 503 2.77 -20.70 40.13
N THR A 504 3.30 -19.61 40.67
CA THR A 504 4.73 -19.32 40.76
C THR A 504 5.39 -20.03 41.95
N ALA A 505 4.59 -20.66 42.81
CA ALA A 505 5.06 -21.50 43.90
C ALA A 505 5.18 -22.99 43.51
N GLN A 506 4.78 -23.37 42.29
CA GLN A 506 4.81 -24.74 41.78
C GLN A 506 5.75 -24.83 40.57
N ASP A 507 6.13 -26.05 40.24
CA ASP A 507 6.92 -26.33 39.05
C ASP A 507 6.14 -26.02 37.76
N PHE A 508 6.78 -25.28 36.86
CA PHE A 508 6.16 -24.69 35.68
C PHE A 508 6.53 -25.43 34.39
N ASP A 509 7.81 -25.75 34.19
CA ASP A 509 8.40 -26.46 33.06
C ASP A 509 7.68 -26.22 31.73
N GLY A 510 7.47 -24.94 31.39
CA GLY A 510 6.72 -24.50 30.22
C GLY A 510 7.61 -23.78 29.21
N GLY A 511 7.35 -23.97 27.91
CA GLY A 511 8.11 -23.25 26.88
C GLY A 511 7.89 -23.75 25.46
N VAL A 512 8.96 -23.87 24.69
CA VAL A 512 8.94 -24.17 23.25
C VAL A 512 9.87 -25.34 22.90
N GLU A 513 9.51 -26.17 21.92
CA GLU A 513 10.35 -27.21 21.33
C GLU A 513 10.72 -26.85 19.89
N THR A 514 11.93 -27.22 19.46
CA THR A 514 12.30 -27.31 18.05
C THR A 514 12.52 -28.77 17.66
N GLU A 515 11.84 -29.23 16.61
CA GLU A 515 12.01 -30.56 16.03
C GLU A 515 12.66 -30.44 14.64
N PHE A 516 13.89 -30.89 14.46
CA PHE A 516 14.59 -30.84 13.17
C PHE A 516 15.09 -32.21 12.76
N ASN A 517 15.26 -32.42 11.46
CA ASN A 517 15.86 -33.66 10.98
C ASN A 517 17.38 -33.52 10.90
N TYR A 518 18.12 -34.59 11.09
CA TYR A 518 19.56 -34.65 10.80
C TYR A 518 19.89 -35.96 10.08
N THR A 519 21.01 -35.95 9.36
CA THR A 519 21.56 -37.16 8.77
C THR A 519 22.48 -37.85 9.77
N LYS A 520 22.28 -39.15 9.95
CA LYS A 520 23.28 -40.01 10.57
C LYS A 520 24.19 -40.59 9.50
N ASN A 521 25.32 -41.11 9.93
CA ASN A 521 26.17 -41.97 9.11
C ASN A 521 25.48 -43.34 8.87
N VAL A 522 24.37 -43.35 8.16
CA VAL A 522 23.57 -44.55 7.87
C VAL A 522 23.18 -44.54 6.40
N LEU A 523 23.29 -45.68 5.73
CA LEU A 523 22.69 -45.93 4.42
C LEU A 523 21.46 -46.80 4.59
N LYS A 524 20.30 -46.35 4.10
CA LYS A 524 19.12 -47.18 3.91
C LYS A 524 19.21 -47.84 2.54
N VAL A 525 19.30 -49.16 2.52
CA VAL A 525 19.29 -49.97 1.31
C VAL A 525 17.97 -50.72 1.21
N VAL A 526 17.20 -50.42 0.18
CA VAL A 526 16.03 -51.21 -0.21
C VAL A 526 16.46 -52.19 -1.28
N VAL A 527 16.35 -53.47 -0.96
CA VAL A 527 16.61 -54.59 -1.86
C VAL A 527 15.28 -55.04 -2.45
N ASN A 528 15.18 -55.14 -3.77
CA ASN A 528 14.04 -55.75 -4.44
C ASN A 528 14.50 -56.95 -5.25
N TYR A 529 13.69 -58.00 -5.26
CA TYR A 529 13.86 -59.17 -6.11
C TYR A 529 12.60 -59.34 -6.95
N ASP A 530 12.73 -59.22 -8.28
CA ASP A 530 11.66 -59.38 -9.25
C ASP A 530 11.98 -60.55 -10.20
N GLY A 531 11.74 -61.78 -9.76
CA GLY A 531 12.18 -62.98 -10.48
C GLY A 531 11.25 -64.18 -10.32
N PRO A 532 11.73 -65.40 -10.61
CA PRO A 532 11.02 -66.64 -10.32
C PRO A 532 10.64 -66.77 -8.83
N GLN A 533 9.63 -67.57 -8.53
CA GLN A 533 9.23 -67.80 -7.13
C GLN A 533 10.41 -68.37 -6.32
N LEU A 534 10.70 -67.74 -5.17
CA LEU A 534 11.71 -68.22 -4.24
C LEU A 534 11.16 -69.37 -3.38
N ASP A 535 11.96 -70.43 -3.21
CA ASP A 535 11.62 -71.58 -2.36
C ASP A 535 11.63 -71.22 -0.86
N SER A 536 12.40 -70.21 -0.49
CA SER A 536 12.51 -69.67 0.86
C SER A 536 12.76 -68.16 0.75
N TYR A 537 12.17 -67.38 1.64
CA TYR A 537 12.37 -65.93 1.74
C TYR A 537 12.76 -65.51 3.17
N THR A 538 13.22 -66.46 3.99
CA THR A 538 13.73 -66.20 5.35
C THR A 538 15.21 -66.52 5.46
N ASN A 539 15.97 -65.74 6.24
CA ASN A 539 17.42 -65.89 6.43
C ASN A 539 18.15 -66.07 5.09
N ILE A 540 17.86 -65.22 4.12
CA ILE A 540 18.45 -65.23 2.78
C ILE A 540 19.76 -64.45 2.83
N GLN A 541 20.81 -65.03 2.25
CA GLN A 541 22.07 -64.34 2.02
C GLN A 541 21.95 -63.50 0.75
N ILE A 542 21.98 -62.19 0.92
CA ILE A 542 21.78 -61.22 -0.16
C ILE A 542 23.10 -60.45 -0.33
N PRO A 543 23.69 -60.42 -1.53
CA PRO A 543 24.76 -59.47 -1.83
C PRO A 543 24.15 -58.08 -1.99
N ILE A 544 24.82 -57.05 -1.49
CA ILE A 544 24.46 -55.66 -1.69
C ILE A 544 25.63 -54.99 -2.39
N ASP A 545 25.39 -54.54 -3.61
CA ASP A 545 26.37 -53.79 -4.40
C ASP A 545 26.20 -52.29 -4.14
N LEU A 546 27.18 -51.71 -3.45
CA LEU A 546 27.28 -50.29 -3.18
C LEU A 546 28.22 -49.65 -4.21
N SER A 547 27.75 -48.60 -4.88
CA SER A 547 28.58 -47.85 -5.84
C SER A 547 29.70 -47.06 -5.15
N ALA A 548 30.71 -46.61 -5.91
CA ALA A 548 31.73 -45.68 -5.44
C ALA A 548 31.16 -44.44 -4.72
N THR A 549 30.01 -43.93 -5.18
CA THR A 549 29.32 -42.80 -4.53
C THR A 549 28.71 -43.21 -3.19
N ASN A 550 28.16 -44.42 -3.06
CA ASN A 550 27.55 -44.87 -1.80
C ASN A 550 28.58 -45.09 -0.69
N VAL A 551 29.80 -45.51 -1.05
CA VAL A 551 30.87 -45.75 -0.08
C VAL A 551 31.75 -44.52 0.17
N SER A 552 31.49 -43.41 -0.53
CA SER A 552 32.21 -42.15 -0.36
C SER A 552 32.01 -41.61 1.05
N GLY A 553 33.10 -41.45 1.81
CA GLY A 553 33.07 -40.96 3.19
C GLY A 553 32.93 -42.05 4.26
N ILE A 554 32.88 -43.33 3.85
CA ILE A 554 33.00 -44.46 4.78
C ILE A 554 34.48 -44.78 4.99
N ASN A 555 34.91 -44.77 6.26
CA ASN A 555 36.22 -45.22 6.69
C ASN A 555 36.37 -46.71 6.38
N ALA A 556 37.30 -47.03 5.48
CA ALA A 556 37.56 -48.39 5.04
C ALA A 556 39.05 -48.60 4.74
N ASP A 557 39.46 -49.86 4.79
CA ASP A 557 40.74 -50.36 4.32
C ASP A 557 40.49 -51.32 3.15
N PRO A 558 40.59 -50.82 1.90
CA PRO A 558 40.43 -51.61 0.69
C PRO A 558 41.42 -52.79 0.57
N VAL A 559 42.59 -52.72 1.21
CA VAL A 559 43.60 -53.78 1.13
C VAL A 559 43.17 -55.02 1.90
N THR A 560 42.40 -54.83 2.98
CA THR A 560 41.94 -55.93 3.84
C THR A 560 40.43 -56.17 3.76
N ASN A 561 39.73 -55.48 2.84
CA ASN A 561 38.28 -55.52 2.71
C ASN A 561 37.54 -55.21 4.03
N ARG A 562 38.07 -54.27 4.83
CA ARG A 562 37.47 -53.88 6.11
C ARG A 562 36.84 -52.49 6.01
N ALA A 563 35.70 -52.29 6.67
CA ALA A 563 35.07 -50.99 6.79
C ALA A 563 34.52 -50.78 8.20
N GLU A 564 34.38 -49.52 8.61
CA GLU A 564 33.77 -49.16 9.88
C GLU A 564 32.24 -49.20 9.76
N ILE A 565 31.66 -50.40 9.60
CA ILE A 565 30.22 -50.57 9.38
C ILE A 565 29.56 -51.53 10.36
N LYS A 566 28.25 -51.34 10.57
CA LYS A 566 27.30 -52.27 11.17
C LYS A 566 26.04 -52.30 10.33
N VAL A 567 25.30 -53.42 10.36
CA VAL A 567 24.08 -53.58 9.54
C VAL A 567 22.90 -53.92 10.43
N TYR A 568 21.76 -53.28 10.19
CA TYR A 568 20.53 -53.45 10.96
C TYR A 568 19.34 -53.73 10.04
N SER A 569 18.35 -54.43 10.58
CA SER A 569 17.08 -54.71 9.90
C SER A 569 16.00 -53.64 10.15
N ASP A 570 16.24 -52.70 11.06
CA ASP A 570 15.31 -51.64 11.42
C ASP A 570 15.97 -50.25 11.41
N LYS A 571 15.13 -49.22 11.17
CA LYS A 571 15.57 -47.82 11.07
C LYS A 571 16.21 -47.30 12.36
N ASN A 572 15.79 -47.82 13.51
CA ASN A 572 16.19 -47.34 14.83
C ASN A 572 17.50 -47.97 15.31
N LEU A 573 18.13 -48.82 14.48
CA LEU A 573 19.41 -49.47 14.74
C LEU A 573 19.37 -50.36 16.00
N GLN A 574 18.25 -51.05 16.24
CA GLN A 574 18.05 -51.91 17.42
C GLN A 574 18.31 -53.39 17.14
N SER A 575 18.14 -53.83 15.89
CA SER A 575 18.15 -55.22 15.46
C SER A 575 19.29 -55.43 14.46
N GLU A 576 20.51 -55.55 14.99
CA GLU A 576 21.73 -55.82 14.22
C GLU A 576 21.62 -57.18 13.50
N ILE A 577 22.08 -57.24 12.26
CA ILE A 577 22.10 -58.45 11.42
C ILE A 577 23.53 -58.72 10.93
N PRO A 578 23.91 -60.00 10.74
CA PRO A 578 25.27 -60.33 10.33
C PRO A 578 25.53 -59.91 8.88
N PHE A 579 26.77 -59.51 8.62
CA PHE A 579 27.26 -59.14 7.31
C PHE A 579 28.68 -59.66 7.04
N TRP A 580 29.09 -59.65 5.77
CA TRP A 580 30.44 -59.98 5.31
C TRP A 580 30.82 -59.11 4.12
N ILE A 581 32.00 -58.48 4.17
CA ILE A 581 32.52 -57.66 3.08
C ILE A 581 33.34 -58.56 2.14
N GLU A 582 32.77 -58.84 0.97
CA GLU A 582 33.45 -59.62 -0.07
C GLU A 582 34.51 -58.78 -0.77
N ARG A 583 34.16 -57.56 -1.18
CA ARG A 583 35.10 -56.63 -1.81
C ARG A 583 34.85 -55.20 -1.37
N TRP A 584 35.93 -54.42 -1.30
CA TRP A 584 35.91 -52.97 -1.16
C TRP A 584 37.03 -52.35 -1.98
N ASP A 585 36.71 -51.60 -3.03
CA ASP A 585 37.68 -51.02 -3.96
C ASP A 585 37.24 -49.63 -4.48
N SER A 586 37.95 -49.09 -5.48
CA SER A 586 37.66 -47.77 -6.05
C SER A 586 36.35 -47.69 -6.84
N THR A 587 35.76 -48.83 -7.21
CA THR A 587 34.49 -48.93 -7.93
C THR A 587 33.29 -49.03 -7.00
N GLY A 588 33.50 -49.38 -5.73
CA GLY A 588 32.45 -49.56 -4.73
C GLY A 588 32.75 -50.69 -3.75
N ALA A 589 31.69 -51.28 -3.19
CA ALA A 589 31.81 -52.43 -2.30
C ALA A 589 30.70 -53.46 -2.55
N ARG A 590 31.00 -54.73 -2.30
CA ARG A 590 30.00 -55.81 -2.24
C ARG A 590 29.92 -56.34 -0.82
N VAL A 591 28.79 -56.10 -0.17
CA VAL A 591 28.53 -56.48 1.22
C VAL A 591 27.41 -57.51 1.26
N TRP A 592 27.68 -58.69 1.78
CA TRP A 592 26.68 -59.72 2.00
C TRP A 592 25.98 -59.51 3.33
N VAL A 593 24.67 -59.71 3.35
CA VAL A 593 23.83 -59.65 4.56
C VAL A 593 22.93 -60.86 4.64
N LYS A 594 22.55 -61.27 5.85
CA LYS A 594 21.54 -62.31 6.06
C LYS A 594 20.26 -61.71 6.63
N THR A 595 19.20 -61.70 5.84
CA THR A 595 17.93 -61.07 6.24
C THR A 595 16.71 -61.81 5.69
N ASN A 596 15.51 -61.41 6.13
CA ASN A 596 14.25 -61.91 5.60
C ASN A 596 13.75 -61.01 4.47
N LEU A 597 13.26 -61.62 3.39
CA LEU A 597 12.55 -60.96 2.32
C LEU A 597 11.03 -60.97 2.62
N THR A 598 10.33 -59.90 2.27
CA THR A 598 8.87 -59.77 2.37
C THR A 598 8.26 -59.97 1.00
N TYR A 599 7.30 -60.90 0.88
CA TYR A 599 6.56 -61.14 -0.36
C TYR A 599 5.55 -60.00 -0.62
N LEU A 600 5.62 -59.38 -1.78
CA LEU A 600 4.76 -58.25 -2.17
C LEU A 600 3.63 -58.67 -3.13
N GLY A 601 3.80 -59.75 -3.87
CA GLY A 601 2.83 -60.22 -4.86
C GLY A 601 3.48 -60.87 -6.08
N SER A 602 2.65 -61.23 -7.06
CA SER A 602 3.10 -61.80 -8.33
C SER A 602 2.33 -61.19 -9.50
N SER A 603 3.01 -60.89 -10.60
CA SER A 603 2.42 -60.40 -11.84
C SER A 603 3.08 -61.06 -13.05
N GLY A 604 2.28 -61.64 -13.95
CA GLY A 604 2.80 -62.19 -15.21
C GLY A 604 3.81 -63.34 -15.09
N GLY A 605 3.85 -64.06 -13.96
CA GLY A 605 4.84 -65.10 -13.68
C GLY A 605 6.10 -64.63 -12.96
N THR A 606 6.23 -63.31 -12.71
CA THR A 606 7.26 -62.71 -11.87
C THR A 606 6.74 -62.55 -10.44
N TYR A 607 7.54 -62.94 -9.46
CA TYR A 607 7.26 -62.85 -8.04
C TYR A 607 8.16 -61.77 -7.42
N GLN A 608 7.53 -60.91 -6.61
CA GLN A 608 8.16 -59.70 -6.11
C GLN A 608 8.40 -59.81 -4.62
N TYR A 609 9.63 -59.57 -4.20
CA TYR A 609 10.04 -59.58 -2.81
C TYR A 609 10.87 -58.36 -2.49
N THR A 610 10.85 -57.92 -1.23
CA THR A 610 11.65 -56.77 -0.78
C THR A 610 12.26 -56.98 0.60
N ALA A 611 13.42 -56.39 0.85
CA ALA A 611 13.97 -56.20 2.19
C ALA A 611 14.49 -54.76 2.32
N THR A 612 14.47 -54.23 3.53
CA THR A 612 15.19 -52.98 3.84
C THR A 612 16.24 -53.30 4.88
N VAL A 613 17.46 -52.84 4.64
CA VAL A 613 18.57 -52.89 5.60
C VAL A 613 19.16 -51.51 5.79
N TYR A 614 19.74 -51.28 6.96
CA TYR A 614 20.35 -50.03 7.36
C TYR A 614 21.81 -50.28 7.68
N ILE A 615 22.73 -49.69 6.90
CA ILE A 615 24.18 -49.82 7.10
C ILE A 615 24.66 -48.57 7.82
N GLU A 616 24.90 -48.67 9.12
CA GLU A 616 25.59 -47.64 9.90
C GLU A 616 27.08 -47.67 9.55
N TYR A 617 27.69 -46.51 9.33
CA TYR A 617 29.09 -46.39 8.92
C TYR A 617 29.87 -45.39 9.79
N ASN A 618 31.20 -45.43 9.71
CA ASN A 618 32.12 -44.71 10.59
C ASN A 618 31.87 -45.02 12.07
N THR A 619 31.59 -46.30 12.36
CA THR A 619 31.34 -46.81 13.72
C THR A 619 32.59 -46.81 14.62
N GLY A 620 33.74 -46.39 14.08
CA GLY A 620 35.03 -46.31 14.79
C GLY A 620 35.77 -47.63 14.93
N THR A 621 35.27 -48.73 14.32
CA THR A 621 35.93 -50.03 14.33
C THR A 621 35.94 -50.65 12.95
N LEU A 622 37.11 -50.75 12.32
CA LEU A 622 37.29 -51.47 11.06
C LEU A 622 36.99 -52.96 11.25
N THR A 623 36.06 -53.50 10.47
CA THR A 623 35.69 -54.93 10.49
C THR A 623 35.41 -55.43 9.08
N ARG A 624 35.62 -56.72 8.84
CA ARG A 624 35.21 -57.40 7.60
C ARG A 624 33.81 -58.02 7.72
N GLY A 625 33.27 -58.06 8.93
CA GLY A 625 32.10 -58.88 9.27
C GLY A 625 32.48 -60.33 9.56
N ASP A 626 31.47 -61.21 9.62
CA ASP A 626 31.66 -62.65 9.84
C ASP A 626 30.85 -63.45 8.81
N GLY A 627 31.56 -63.99 7.80
CA GLY A 627 30.95 -64.82 6.77
C GLY A 627 30.26 -66.07 7.33
N ARG A 628 30.69 -66.60 8.49
CA ARG A 628 30.09 -67.80 9.10
C ARG A 628 28.68 -67.54 9.61
N GLU A 629 28.41 -66.32 10.08
CA GLU A 629 27.07 -65.92 10.53
C GLU A 629 26.15 -65.60 9.35
N VAL A 630 26.70 -65.12 8.24
CA VAL A 630 25.96 -64.82 7.00
C VAL A 630 25.56 -66.09 6.27
N PHE A 631 26.55 -66.89 5.84
CA PHE A 631 26.36 -68.01 4.92
C PHE A 631 25.85 -69.28 5.59
N GLU A 632 25.40 -70.25 4.79
CA GLU A 632 25.03 -71.59 5.29
C GLU A 632 26.27 -72.41 5.65
N PHE A 633 27.39 -72.13 4.97
CA PHE A 633 28.75 -72.57 5.26
C PHE A 633 29.71 -71.48 4.74
N PHE A 634 30.81 -71.23 5.44
CA PHE A 634 31.83 -70.27 5.03
C PHE A 634 33.21 -70.75 5.48
N GLU A 635 34.20 -70.63 4.61
CA GLU A 635 35.60 -70.90 4.89
C GLU A 635 36.51 -70.06 3.99
N ASP A 636 37.19 -69.10 4.59
CA ASP A 636 38.25 -68.26 4.01
C ASP A 636 39.66 -68.77 4.37
N PHE A 637 39.76 -69.86 5.13
CA PHE A 637 41.02 -70.49 5.59
C PHE A 637 41.94 -69.60 6.45
N GLU A 638 41.50 -68.40 6.83
CA GLU A 638 42.30 -67.42 7.57
C GLU A 638 42.40 -67.71 9.07
N ASN A 639 41.63 -68.67 9.61
CA ASN A 639 41.61 -68.98 11.04
C ASN A 639 42.40 -70.26 11.38
N PRO A 640 43.62 -70.16 11.96
CA PRO A 640 44.44 -71.33 12.28
C PRO A 640 43.81 -72.32 13.26
N SER A 641 42.86 -71.87 14.08
CA SER A 641 42.14 -72.76 15.00
C SER A 641 41.19 -73.73 14.30
N GLU A 642 40.87 -73.48 13.02
CA GLU A 642 39.90 -74.27 12.23
C GLU A 642 40.55 -75.22 11.23
N TRP A 643 41.85 -75.10 10.99
CA TRP A 643 42.57 -75.93 10.01
C TRP A 643 42.45 -77.44 10.29
N GLY A 644 42.27 -77.83 11.55
CA GLY A 644 42.07 -79.23 11.96
C GLY A 644 40.63 -79.77 11.81
N LEU A 645 39.68 -78.96 11.33
CA LEU A 645 38.27 -79.36 11.16
C LEU A 645 37.99 -80.05 9.81
N TRP A 646 38.97 -80.10 8.93
CA TRP A 646 38.90 -80.84 7.68
C TRP A 646 39.36 -82.29 7.89
N ASP A 647 38.46 -83.23 7.61
CA ASP A 647 38.76 -84.66 7.64
C ASP A 647 39.39 -85.09 6.31
N ASP A 648 40.58 -85.66 6.38
CA ASP A 648 41.20 -86.33 5.23
C ASP A 648 40.43 -87.62 4.90
N TYR A 649 39.98 -87.75 3.67
CA TYR A 649 39.38 -88.98 3.15
C TYR A 649 40.42 -89.81 2.40
N ARG A 650 40.75 -90.98 2.96
CA ARG A 650 41.85 -91.86 2.53
C ARG A 650 43.19 -91.11 2.61
N ASN A 651 43.91 -90.96 1.50
CA ASN A 651 45.18 -90.23 1.45
C ASN A 651 44.93 -88.87 0.78
N GLY A 652 44.08 -88.07 1.41
CA GLY A 652 43.57 -86.80 0.88
C GLY A 652 44.65 -85.78 0.64
N ASN A 653 45.55 -85.59 1.62
CA ASN A 653 46.62 -84.62 1.56
C ASN A 653 46.09 -83.20 1.35
N LEU A 654 45.08 -82.81 2.12
CA LEU A 654 44.72 -81.40 2.28
C LEU A 654 45.75 -80.70 3.17
N SER A 655 46.18 -79.52 2.76
CA SER A 655 47.14 -78.70 3.50
C SER A 655 46.85 -77.22 3.27
N ILE A 656 46.92 -76.43 4.34
CA ILE A 656 46.93 -74.98 4.24
C ILE A 656 48.18 -74.52 3.48
N THR A 657 48.03 -73.51 2.63
CA THR A 657 49.10 -72.89 1.84
C THR A 657 49.05 -71.38 2.00
N SER A 658 50.22 -70.72 1.99
CA SER A 658 50.36 -69.27 1.84
C SER A 658 50.98 -68.86 0.49
N LEU A 659 51.19 -69.85 -0.40
CA LEU A 659 51.81 -69.64 -1.72
C LEU A 659 50.79 -69.41 -2.83
N TYR A 660 49.63 -70.05 -2.72
CA TYR A 660 48.53 -69.97 -3.67
C TYR A 660 47.31 -69.50 -2.88
N VAL A 661 47.21 -68.18 -2.72
CA VAL A 661 46.14 -67.52 -1.96
C VAL A 661 45.45 -66.54 -2.90
N HIS A 662 44.12 -66.55 -2.89
CA HIS A 662 43.32 -65.59 -3.62
C HIS A 662 43.07 -64.37 -2.74
N ASP A 663 42.59 -64.59 -1.52
CA ASP A 663 42.24 -63.55 -0.57
C ASP A 663 42.82 -63.86 0.82
N GLY A 664 43.21 -62.83 1.58
CA GLY A 664 43.89 -63.03 2.86
C GLY A 664 45.33 -63.56 2.74
N ASN A 665 45.70 -64.51 3.61
CA ASN A 665 47.06 -65.03 3.76
C ASN A 665 47.16 -66.55 3.53
N TYR A 666 46.04 -67.26 3.51
CA TYR A 666 45.97 -68.71 3.53
C TYR A 666 44.84 -69.22 2.64
N ALA A 667 45.08 -70.34 1.98
CA ALA A 667 44.08 -71.09 1.24
C ALA A 667 44.27 -72.58 1.50
N MET A 668 43.37 -73.44 1.02
CA MET A 668 43.49 -74.89 1.14
C MET A 668 44.02 -75.51 -0.15
N SER A 669 45.19 -76.16 -0.10
CA SER A 669 45.71 -76.98 -1.19
C SER A 669 45.35 -78.45 -1.03
N LYS A 670 44.90 -79.06 -2.11
CA LYS A 670 44.78 -80.51 -2.28
C LYS A 670 46.00 -81.00 -3.06
N LEU A 671 46.72 -82.00 -2.55
CA LEU A 671 47.99 -82.45 -3.14
C LEU A 671 48.03 -83.97 -3.47
N LEU A 672 48.92 -84.36 -4.39
CA LEU A 672 49.39 -85.73 -4.69
C LEU A 672 48.37 -86.74 -5.25
N ASN A 673 47.36 -87.14 -4.48
CA ASN A 673 46.56 -88.32 -4.82
C ASN A 673 45.28 -87.97 -5.58
N ASN A 674 44.99 -88.66 -6.68
CA ASN A 674 43.78 -88.46 -7.48
C ASN A 674 42.50 -88.94 -6.75
N ASP A 675 41.34 -88.64 -7.33
CA ASP A 675 40.03 -89.17 -6.90
C ASP A 675 40.08 -90.70 -6.63
N PRO A 676 39.41 -91.21 -5.57
CA PRO A 676 38.51 -90.53 -4.66
C PRO A 676 39.20 -89.88 -3.45
N ASN A 677 40.54 -89.74 -3.45
CA ASN A 677 41.24 -89.11 -2.33
C ASN A 677 40.95 -87.60 -2.32
N GLY A 678 40.75 -87.05 -1.12
CA GLY A 678 40.43 -85.66 -0.88
C GLY A 678 40.17 -85.43 0.60
N GLY A 679 39.47 -84.36 0.95
CA GLY A 679 38.97 -84.19 2.30
C GLY A 679 37.61 -83.50 2.31
N TYR A 680 36.94 -83.58 3.45
CA TYR A 680 35.63 -82.99 3.63
C TYR A 680 35.54 -82.29 4.99
N ARG A 681 34.63 -81.33 5.10
CA ARG A 681 34.30 -80.66 6.36
C ARG A 681 32.80 -80.77 6.63
N PRO A 682 32.38 -81.14 7.86
CA PRO A 682 30.99 -81.05 8.26
C PRO A 682 30.46 -79.62 8.14
N ILE A 683 29.27 -79.45 7.56
CA ILE A 683 28.61 -78.13 7.44
C ILE A 683 28.04 -77.66 8.79
N GLY A 684 27.88 -78.58 9.75
CA GLY A 684 27.27 -78.31 11.06
C GLY A 684 25.74 -78.40 11.07
N LYS A 685 25.11 -78.51 9.89
CA LYS A 685 23.67 -78.74 9.69
C LYS A 685 23.40 -79.59 8.46
N THR A 686 22.17 -80.06 8.31
CA THR A 686 21.71 -80.73 7.09
C THR A 686 21.09 -79.69 6.16
N LEU A 687 21.69 -79.52 4.98
CA LEU A 687 21.16 -78.68 3.90
C LEU A 687 20.29 -79.51 2.96
N GLY A 688 19.25 -78.88 2.41
CA GLY A 688 18.47 -79.40 1.29
C GLY A 688 19.02 -78.92 -0.06
N ARG A 689 18.22 -79.11 -1.11
CA ARG A 689 18.37 -78.39 -2.39
C ARG A 689 17.99 -76.90 -2.23
N GLY A 690 18.14 -76.14 -3.31
CA GLY A 690 17.94 -74.69 -3.30
C GLY A 690 19.14 -73.98 -2.70
N ILE A 691 20.35 -74.43 -3.06
CA ILE A 691 21.62 -73.88 -2.58
C ILE A 691 22.57 -73.58 -3.73
N ILE A 692 23.55 -72.70 -3.48
CA ILE A 692 24.68 -72.42 -4.36
C ILE A 692 25.95 -72.60 -3.54
N LEU A 693 26.89 -73.39 -4.06
CA LEU A 693 28.27 -73.50 -3.59
C LEU A 693 29.15 -72.62 -4.46
N GLU A 694 29.92 -71.73 -3.85
CA GLU A 694 30.84 -70.81 -4.52
C GLU A 694 32.23 -70.95 -3.90
N TYR A 695 33.28 -70.88 -4.72
CA TYR A 695 34.67 -70.95 -4.27
C TYR A 695 35.62 -70.48 -5.39
N TRP A 696 36.83 -70.05 -5.01
CA TRP A 696 37.93 -69.81 -5.94
C TRP A 696 38.77 -71.06 -6.14
N ASP A 697 39.16 -71.35 -7.38
CA ASP A 697 39.93 -72.52 -7.79
C ASP A 697 41.23 -72.12 -8.49
N TYR A 698 42.36 -72.64 -8.01
CA TYR A 698 43.67 -72.43 -8.62
C TYR A 698 44.34 -73.77 -8.94
N ARG A 699 44.51 -74.07 -10.22
CA ARG A 699 45.25 -75.25 -10.65
C ARG A 699 46.76 -75.02 -10.62
N ILE A 700 47.46 -75.75 -9.75
CA ILE A 700 48.91 -75.63 -9.53
C ILE A 700 49.74 -76.32 -10.63
N ASN A 701 49.36 -77.53 -11.06
CA ASN A 701 50.08 -78.24 -12.13
C ASN A 701 49.19 -79.27 -12.84
N THR A 702 49.72 -79.88 -13.90
CA THR A 702 49.00 -80.91 -14.68
C THR A 702 49.55 -82.32 -14.49
N SER A 703 50.39 -82.51 -13.46
CA SER A 703 50.97 -83.80 -13.08
C SER A 703 49.88 -84.63 -12.38
N GLY A 704 49.57 -85.82 -12.90
CA GLY A 704 48.51 -86.66 -12.34
C GLY A 704 47.10 -86.29 -12.80
N GLY A 705 46.11 -86.48 -11.92
CA GLY A 705 44.69 -86.25 -12.18
C GLY A 705 44.39 -84.76 -12.33
N ARG A 706 43.61 -84.41 -13.36
CA ARG A 706 43.42 -83.02 -13.80
C ARG A 706 41.99 -82.52 -13.63
N LEU A 707 41.23 -83.08 -12.69
CA LEU A 707 39.83 -82.72 -12.49
C LEU A 707 39.67 -82.18 -11.07
N ASP A 708 39.54 -80.87 -10.91
CA ASP A 708 39.21 -80.25 -9.63
C ASP A 708 37.76 -80.54 -9.32
N ARG A 709 37.47 -81.05 -8.12
CA ARG A 709 36.13 -81.51 -7.77
C ARG A 709 35.79 -81.04 -6.38
N VAL A 710 34.92 -80.05 -6.31
CA VAL A 710 34.45 -79.48 -5.04
C VAL A 710 32.93 -79.54 -5.03
N GLY A 711 32.35 -79.92 -3.90
CA GLY A 711 30.92 -80.16 -3.84
C GLY A 711 30.40 -80.43 -2.45
N VAL A 712 29.17 -80.92 -2.39
CA VAL A 712 28.46 -81.26 -1.16
C VAL A 712 28.02 -82.72 -1.16
N ILE A 713 28.15 -83.38 -0.01
CA ILE A 713 27.79 -84.80 0.18
C ILE A 713 27.06 -85.00 1.52
N ASP A 714 26.31 -86.09 1.62
CA ASP A 714 25.76 -86.62 2.86
C ASP A 714 26.83 -87.39 3.67
N ASN A 715 26.42 -87.93 4.82
CA ASN A 715 27.30 -88.72 5.68
C ASN A 715 27.81 -90.03 5.05
N ASN A 716 27.16 -90.51 4.00
CA ASN A 716 27.53 -91.72 3.26
C ASN A 716 28.40 -91.41 2.03
N GLY A 717 28.72 -90.14 1.77
CA GLY A 717 29.50 -89.71 0.61
C GLY A 717 28.68 -89.61 -0.68
N ASN A 718 27.35 -89.48 -0.57
CA ASN A 718 26.47 -89.26 -1.71
C ASN A 718 26.18 -87.78 -1.92
N GLY A 719 26.21 -87.29 -3.14
CA GLY A 719 25.89 -85.88 -3.42
C GLY A 719 26.36 -85.40 -4.77
N TYR A 720 26.66 -84.11 -4.85
CA TYR A 720 27.01 -83.45 -6.10
C TYR A 720 28.18 -82.50 -5.93
N GLY A 721 28.95 -82.26 -6.99
CA GLY A 721 29.93 -81.18 -7.03
C GLY A 721 30.17 -80.63 -8.42
N ALA A 722 30.80 -79.47 -8.44
CA ALA A 722 31.41 -78.95 -9.65
C ALA A 722 32.64 -79.79 -10.01
N MET A 723 32.83 -80.00 -11.29
CA MET A 723 34.08 -80.49 -11.85
C MET A 723 34.64 -79.45 -12.79
N PHE A 724 35.88 -79.06 -12.53
CA PHE A 724 36.60 -78.08 -13.32
C PHE A 724 37.93 -78.66 -13.81
N ARG A 725 38.27 -78.37 -15.07
CA ARG A 725 39.54 -78.72 -15.70
C ARG A 725 40.05 -77.56 -16.55
N PRO A 726 40.87 -76.68 -15.98
CA PRO A 726 41.34 -75.49 -16.68
C PRO A 726 42.24 -75.79 -17.89
N ASP A 727 43.10 -76.81 -17.83
CA ASP A 727 44.07 -77.13 -18.91
C ASP A 727 43.40 -77.56 -20.22
N ASN A 728 42.12 -77.92 -20.18
CA ASN A 728 41.37 -78.40 -21.35
C ASN A 728 39.98 -77.76 -21.49
N GLY A 729 39.70 -76.73 -20.68
CA GLY A 729 38.43 -76.01 -20.74
C GLY A 729 37.20 -76.82 -20.38
N TYR A 730 37.31 -77.85 -19.52
CA TYR A 730 36.14 -78.66 -19.16
C TYR A 730 35.46 -78.10 -17.92
N VAL A 731 34.16 -77.90 -18.03
CA VAL A 731 33.26 -77.60 -16.92
C VAL A 731 32.22 -78.71 -16.88
N GLY A 732 31.89 -79.19 -15.69
CA GLY A 732 30.97 -80.31 -15.54
C GLY A 732 30.47 -80.53 -14.12
N ILE A 733 29.67 -81.58 -13.98
CA ILE A 733 29.04 -81.97 -12.73
C ILE A 733 29.51 -83.38 -12.34
N ASP A 734 29.88 -83.50 -11.08
CA ASP A 734 30.20 -84.73 -10.38
C ASP A 734 28.96 -85.23 -9.62
N VAL A 735 28.45 -86.40 -9.96
CA VAL A 735 27.43 -87.11 -9.16
C VAL A 735 28.12 -88.19 -8.36
N ARG A 736 28.06 -88.13 -7.03
CA ARG A 736 28.75 -89.06 -6.14
C ARG A 736 27.80 -90.08 -5.51
N THR A 737 28.19 -91.34 -5.56
CA THR A 737 27.57 -92.44 -4.80
C THR A 737 28.64 -93.11 -3.96
N GLY A 738 28.50 -93.10 -2.64
CA GLY A 738 29.47 -93.74 -1.74
C GLY A 738 30.91 -93.23 -1.93
N TYR A 739 31.10 -91.91 -2.04
CA TYR A 739 32.36 -91.23 -2.36
C TYR A 739 32.94 -91.48 -3.76
N SER A 740 32.32 -92.32 -4.59
CA SER A 740 32.74 -92.54 -5.97
C SER A 740 32.02 -91.58 -6.90
N GLY A 741 32.76 -90.80 -7.69
CA GLY A 741 32.19 -89.81 -8.59
C GLY A 741 31.94 -90.30 -10.01
N ASN A 742 30.81 -89.91 -10.58
CA ASN A 742 30.44 -90.07 -11.99
C ASN A 742 30.39 -88.70 -12.66
N LEU A 743 31.13 -88.54 -13.75
CA LEU A 743 31.39 -87.25 -14.39
C LEU A 743 30.58 -87.06 -15.66
N GLN A 744 29.90 -85.91 -15.75
CA GLN A 744 29.33 -85.39 -16.99
C GLN A 744 29.87 -83.99 -17.23
N ARG A 745 30.30 -83.69 -18.46
CA ARG A 745 31.07 -82.47 -18.75
C ARG A 745 30.91 -82.00 -20.19
N THR A 746 31.19 -80.73 -20.40
CA THR A 746 31.41 -80.15 -21.72
C THR A 746 32.84 -80.39 -22.21
N SER A 747 33.07 -80.07 -23.48
CA SER A 747 34.41 -79.85 -24.04
C SER A 747 34.54 -78.39 -24.47
N GLY A 748 35.62 -77.72 -24.07
CA GLY A 748 35.88 -76.31 -24.38
C GLY A 748 37.34 -76.04 -24.80
N SER A 749 37.66 -74.78 -25.10
CA SER A 749 39.03 -74.29 -25.27
C SER A 749 39.74 -74.17 -23.93
N THR A 750 41.06 -74.42 -23.89
CA THR A 750 41.85 -74.29 -22.65
C THR A 750 41.68 -72.92 -22.00
N TYR A 751 41.46 -72.89 -20.68
CA TYR A 751 41.33 -71.66 -19.91
C TYR A 751 42.68 -71.16 -19.39
N GLY A 752 43.66 -72.06 -19.26
CA GLY A 752 44.98 -71.79 -18.67
C GLY A 752 45.08 -72.30 -17.24
N ILE A 753 46.29 -72.70 -16.81
CA ILE A 753 46.57 -73.05 -15.41
C ILE A 753 47.36 -71.91 -14.76
N ASN A 754 47.49 -71.91 -13.43
CA ASN A 754 48.13 -70.85 -12.65
C ASN A 754 47.39 -69.50 -12.61
N TYR A 755 46.06 -69.55 -12.73
CA TYR A 755 45.14 -68.42 -12.57
C TYR A 755 44.04 -68.82 -11.58
N TRP A 756 43.46 -67.86 -10.87
CA TRP A 756 42.26 -68.11 -10.09
C TRP A 756 41.02 -68.09 -10.99
N TYR A 757 40.08 -68.99 -10.68
CA TYR A 757 38.77 -69.02 -11.31
C TYR A 757 37.69 -69.10 -10.24
N PHE A 758 36.66 -68.27 -10.37
CA PHE A 758 35.51 -68.34 -9.49
C PHE A 758 34.54 -69.40 -10.01
N VAL A 759 34.25 -70.42 -9.21
CA VAL A 759 33.33 -71.50 -9.56
C VAL A 759 32.04 -71.34 -8.77
N ARG A 760 30.92 -71.26 -9.49
CA ARG A 760 29.57 -71.22 -8.92
C ARG A 760 28.82 -72.49 -9.28
N PHE A 761 28.35 -73.23 -8.28
CA PHE A 761 27.59 -74.47 -8.45
C PHE A 761 26.22 -74.39 -7.80
N GLU A 762 25.19 -74.30 -8.63
CA GLU A 762 23.78 -74.24 -8.24
C GLU A 762 23.16 -75.64 -8.18
N ILE A 763 22.53 -75.94 -7.04
CA ILE A 763 21.75 -77.16 -6.81
C ILE A 763 20.30 -76.75 -6.55
N LYS A 764 19.50 -76.64 -7.60
CA LYS A 764 18.12 -76.14 -7.54
C LYS A 764 17.15 -77.23 -7.06
N THR A 765 16.02 -76.78 -6.51
CA THR A 765 14.94 -77.62 -5.94
C THR A 765 14.19 -78.44 -6.99
N ASP A 766 14.12 -77.95 -8.23
CA ASP A 766 13.52 -78.64 -9.39
C ASP A 766 14.36 -79.81 -9.92
N GLY A 767 15.59 -79.99 -9.39
CA GLY A 767 16.53 -81.00 -9.85
C GLY A 767 17.60 -80.51 -10.80
N THR A 768 17.54 -79.25 -11.21
CA THR A 768 18.55 -78.63 -12.05
C THR A 768 19.84 -78.44 -11.26
N LEU A 769 20.92 -78.99 -11.81
CA LEU A 769 22.29 -78.76 -11.39
C LEU A 769 22.95 -77.89 -12.45
N HIS A 770 23.51 -76.75 -12.05
CA HIS A 770 24.14 -75.80 -12.96
C HIS A 770 25.48 -75.35 -12.39
N VAL A 771 26.54 -75.46 -13.19
CA VAL A 771 27.87 -74.98 -12.83
C VAL A 771 28.29 -73.90 -13.82
N GLU A 772 28.89 -72.85 -13.29
CA GLU A 772 29.50 -71.75 -14.03
C GLU A 772 30.92 -71.51 -13.51
N VAL A 773 31.81 -71.13 -14.41
CA VAL A 773 33.19 -70.78 -14.09
C VAL A 773 33.49 -69.42 -14.70
N TYR A 774 34.05 -68.53 -13.89
CA TYR A 774 34.42 -67.17 -14.23
C TYR A 774 35.92 -66.95 -14.05
N ASP A 775 36.52 -66.07 -14.83
CA ASP A 775 37.88 -65.56 -14.56
C ASP A 775 37.88 -64.52 -13.42
N GLU A 776 39.07 -64.06 -13.00
CA GLU A 776 39.22 -63.05 -11.94
C GLU A 776 38.57 -61.70 -12.29
N ASP A 777 38.43 -61.39 -13.59
CA ASP A 777 37.77 -60.19 -14.08
C ASP A 777 36.22 -60.33 -14.10
N GLY A 778 35.69 -61.51 -13.73
CA GLY A 778 34.27 -61.81 -13.67
C GLY A 778 33.64 -62.21 -15.01
N ASN A 779 34.44 -62.50 -16.04
CA ASN A 779 33.94 -62.98 -17.33
C ASN A 779 33.58 -64.47 -17.27
N LEU A 780 32.41 -64.84 -17.79
CA LEU A 780 31.99 -66.24 -17.87
C LEU A 780 32.88 -67.01 -18.86
N MET A 781 33.63 -67.98 -18.35
CA MET A 781 34.54 -68.84 -19.13
C MET A 781 33.85 -70.10 -19.65
N GLY A 782 32.91 -70.64 -18.87
CA GLY A 782 32.14 -71.81 -19.27
C GLY A 782 31.06 -72.20 -18.27
N SER A 783 30.07 -72.95 -18.75
CA SER A 783 29.00 -73.47 -17.92
C SER A 783 28.53 -74.86 -18.36
N TYR A 784 27.87 -75.57 -17.46
CA TYR A 784 27.23 -76.85 -17.75
C TYR A 784 25.96 -77.03 -16.92
N THR A 785 24.90 -77.55 -17.53
CA THR A 785 23.61 -77.79 -16.88
C THR A 785 23.16 -79.22 -17.09
N ARG A 786 22.63 -79.84 -16.03
CA ARG A 786 21.98 -81.16 -16.11
C ARG A 786 20.90 -81.29 -15.03
N SER A 787 19.85 -82.04 -15.32
CA SER A 787 18.89 -82.45 -14.30
C SER A 787 19.30 -83.78 -13.65
N ASP A 788 19.39 -83.80 -12.32
CA ASP A 788 19.60 -85.01 -11.52
C ASP A 788 18.96 -84.83 -10.13
N ASN A 789 18.04 -85.73 -9.77
CA ASN A 789 17.23 -85.67 -8.54
C ASN A 789 17.60 -86.74 -7.50
N THR A 790 18.70 -87.46 -7.70
CA THR A 790 19.07 -88.65 -6.92
C THR A 790 19.29 -88.35 -5.42
N TYR A 791 19.98 -87.25 -5.11
CA TYR A 791 20.31 -86.81 -3.74
C TYR A 791 19.65 -85.47 -3.41
N ASN A 792 19.21 -85.29 -2.16
CA ASN A 792 18.43 -84.13 -1.73
C ASN A 792 18.88 -83.53 -0.40
N THR A 793 19.83 -84.16 0.29
CA THR A 793 20.30 -83.77 1.61
C THR A 793 21.81 -83.81 1.67
N PHE A 794 22.42 -82.80 2.26
CA PHE A 794 23.87 -82.65 2.32
C PHE A 794 24.31 -82.24 3.72
N THR A 795 25.34 -82.88 4.26
CA THR A 795 25.84 -82.62 5.62
C THR A 795 27.32 -82.22 5.65
N ARG A 796 28.00 -82.30 4.51
CA ARG A 796 29.44 -82.05 4.36
C ARG A 796 29.71 -81.33 3.04
N VAL A 797 30.73 -80.47 3.05
CA VAL A 797 31.37 -79.95 1.84
C VAL A 797 32.68 -80.71 1.61
N TYR A 798 33.10 -80.89 0.37
CA TYR A 798 34.29 -81.68 0.03
C TYR A 798 35.20 -80.99 -0.99
N ILE A 799 36.51 -81.27 -0.87
CA ILE A 799 37.58 -80.91 -1.81
C ILE A 799 38.26 -82.22 -2.25
N PHE A 800 37.85 -82.76 -3.40
CA PHE A 800 38.22 -84.08 -3.92
C PHE A 800 38.72 -83.99 -5.36
N GLY A 801 39.09 -85.12 -5.96
CA GLY A 801 39.61 -85.13 -7.31
C GLY A 801 40.96 -84.42 -7.37
N GLY A 802 41.46 -84.23 -8.60
CA GLY A 802 42.67 -83.47 -8.88
C GLY A 802 43.92 -84.09 -8.27
N HIS A 803 45.09 -83.65 -8.73
CA HIS A 803 46.34 -83.89 -8.04
C HIS A 803 46.64 -82.69 -7.17
N ASP A 804 47.23 -81.63 -7.76
CA ASP A 804 47.56 -80.38 -7.06
C ASP A 804 46.67 -79.23 -7.53
N TYR A 805 45.87 -78.67 -6.62
CA TYR A 805 45.10 -77.43 -6.80
C TYR A 805 44.80 -76.79 -5.44
N ALA A 806 44.48 -75.49 -5.44
CA ALA A 806 44.13 -74.74 -4.24
C ALA A 806 42.71 -74.18 -4.34
N ILE A 807 42.06 -74.05 -3.19
CA ILE A 807 40.70 -73.53 -3.02
C ILE A 807 40.71 -72.42 -1.98
N ASP A 808 39.97 -71.35 -2.26
CA ASP A 808 39.84 -70.18 -1.39
C ASP A 808 38.41 -69.62 -1.37
N ASP A 809 38.07 -68.80 -0.36
CA ASP A 809 36.75 -68.21 -0.06
C ASP A 809 35.55 -69.11 -0.40
N MET A 810 35.51 -70.30 0.21
CA MET A 810 34.43 -71.26 -0.01
C MET A 810 33.18 -70.88 0.78
N ARG A 811 32.03 -70.80 0.10
CA ARG A 811 30.75 -70.50 0.75
C ARG A 811 29.58 -71.29 0.18
N ILE A 812 28.62 -71.60 1.03
CA ILE A 812 27.31 -72.14 0.63
C ILE A 812 26.24 -71.12 1.02
N ARG A 813 25.39 -70.74 0.07
CA ARG A 813 24.24 -69.85 0.30
C ARG A 813 22.96 -70.46 -0.23
N LYS A 814 21.82 -69.96 0.25
CA LYS A 814 20.52 -70.29 -0.38
C LYS A 814 20.49 -69.78 -1.83
N TYR A 815 19.77 -70.51 -2.68
CA TYR A 815 19.59 -70.15 -4.06
C TYR A 815 18.82 -68.84 -4.17
N LEU A 816 19.50 -67.84 -4.73
CA LEU A 816 18.97 -66.54 -5.09
C LEU A 816 19.74 -66.10 -6.32
N ASP A 817 19.03 -65.95 -7.43
CA ASP A 817 19.61 -65.48 -8.68
C ASP A 817 19.78 -63.96 -8.60
N GLU A 818 21.04 -63.53 -8.54
CA GLU A 818 21.43 -62.13 -8.35
C GLU A 818 20.99 -61.23 -9.52
N SER A 819 20.74 -61.80 -10.71
CA SER A 819 20.35 -61.01 -11.89
C SER A 819 18.97 -60.34 -11.78
N TYR A 820 18.15 -60.78 -10.83
CA TYR A 820 16.84 -60.19 -10.53
C TYR A 820 16.87 -59.23 -9.34
N LEU A 821 18.04 -58.99 -8.74
CA LEU A 821 18.19 -58.04 -7.64
C LEU A 821 18.35 -56.62 -8.15
N THR A 822 17.67 -55.69 -7.50
CA THR A 822 17.89 -54.25 -7.66
C THR A 822 17.99 -53.58 -6.29
N TYR A 823 18.79 -52.51 -6.22
CA TYR A 823 19.05 -51.78 -4.99
C TYR A 823 18.69 -50.30 -5.13
N SER A 824 18.07 -49.76 -4.09
CA SER A 824 17.94 -48.31 -3.90
C SER A 824 18.64 -47.92 -2.60
N VAL A 825 19.63 -47.04 -2.70
CA VAL A 825 20.44 -46.58 -1.57
C VAL A 825 20.14 -45.11 -1.31
N THR A 826 19.77 -44.78 -0.07
CA THR A 826 19.45 -43.41 0.38
C THR A 826 20.06 -43.16 1.75
N VAL A 827 20.33 -41.90 2.10
CA VAL A 827 20.67 -41.52 3.48
C VAL A 827 19.37 -41.16 4.20
N PRO A 828 18.96 -41.91 5.26
CA PRO A 828 17.74 -41.60 5.98
C PRO A 828 17.95 -40.43 6.93
N GLN A 829 16.90 -39.63 7.09
CA GLN A 829 16.81 -38.57 8.09
C GLN A 829 16.22 -39.08 9.40
N TYR A 830 16.74 -38.55 10.50
CA TYR A 830 16.31 -38.82 11.86
C TYR A 830 15.82 -37.53 12.52
N PRO A 831 14.68 -37.55 13.22
CA PRO A 831 14.23 -36.39 13.96
C PRO A 831 15.09 -36.20 15.22
N GLU A 832 15.28 -34.94 15.59
CA GLU A 832 15.88 -34.47 16.83
C GLU A 832 14.95 -33.45 17.47
N LYS A 833 14.80 -33.50 18.79
CA LYS A 833 13.96 -32.59 19.55
C LYS A 833 14.79 -31.88 20.61
N VAL A 834 14.67 -30.56 20.63
CA VAL A 834 15.32 -29.72 21.63
C VAL A 834 14.25 -28.82 22.25
N GLU A 835 14.07 -28.93 23.56
CA GLU A 835 13.09 -28.19 24.33
C GLU A 835 13.74 -27.04 25.10
N PHE A 836 13.05 -25.90 25.17
CA PHE A 836 13.46 -24.66 25.82
C PHE A 836 12.39 -24.29 26.82
N ILE A 837 12.64 -24.55 28.10
CA ILE A 837 11.64 -24.42 29.16
C ILE A 837 12.10 -23.41 30.20
N ASP A 838 11.14 -22.64 30.76
CA ASP A 838 11.36 -21.91 32.00
C ASP A 838 10.93 -22.81 33.16
N ASP A 839 11.87 -23.10 34.05
CA ASP A 839 11.74 -23.97 35.22
C ASP A 839 11.75 -23.11 36.50
N ASN A 840 10.95 -23.49 37.49
CA ASN A 840 10.82 -22.74 38.73
C ASN A 840 11.88 -23.19 39.75
N PRO A 841 12.73 -22.28 40.28
CA PRO A 841 13.83 -22.68 41.14
C PRO A 841 13.34 -23.23 42.49
N GLY A 842 13.39 -24.55 42.64
CA GLY A 842 12.97 -25.24 43.86
C GLY A 842 12.52 -26.69 43.67
N PHE A 843 12.28 -27.11 42.43
CA PHE A 843 11.97 -28.48 42.05
C PHE A 843 13.20 -29.09 41.36
N SER A 844 13.45 -30.39 41.57
CA SER A 844 14.73 -31.04 41.19
C SER A 844 14.58 -31.93 39.95
N ASP A 845 13.68 -31.54 39.06
CA ASP A 845 13.66 -31.88 37.65
C ASP A 845 14.84 -31.18 36.99
N HIS A 846 15.46 -31.82 36.01
CA HIS A 846 16.26 -31.12 34.99
C HIS A 846 17.50 -30.28 35.42
N GLY A 847 17.85 -30.20 36.71
CA GLY A 847 19.04 -29.52 37.22
C GLY A 847 18.76 -28.41 38.23
N GLY A 848 17.50 -27.96 38.36
CA GLY A 848 17.07 -26.86 39.23
C GLY A 848 17.32 -25.48 38.60
N ASP A 849 16.96 -25.34 37.33
CA ASP A 849 17.64 -24.55 36.32
C ASP A 849 16.67 -23.66 35.57
N THR A 850 16.62 -22.34 35.83
CA THR A 850 15.39 -21.59 35.48
C THR A 850 15.14 -21.34 34.00
N LEU A 851 16.17 -21.26 33.17
CA LEU A 851 16.01 -21.43 31.72
C LEU A 851 16.79 -22.69 31.39
N ALA A 852 16.12 -23.74 30.93
CA ALA A 852 16.75 -25.01 30.61
C ALA A 852 16.61 -25.32 29.12
N VAL A 853 17.70 -25.78 28.52
CA VAL A 853 17.70 -26.37 27.18
C VAL A 853 17.84 -27.87 27.31
N LEU A 854 16.83 -28.62 26.88
CA LEU A 854 16.78 -30.08 26.98
C LEU A 854 16.90 -30.72 25.60
N GLU A 855 17.55 -31.87 25.52
CA GLU A 855 17.55 -32.75 24.35
C GLU A 855 16.64 -33.96 24.63
N ASN A 856 15.59 -34.11 23.82
CA ASN A 856 14.55 -35.14 23.95
C ASN A 856 14.02 -35.30 25.38
N TRP A 857 13.75 -34.20 26.07
CA TRP A 857 13.28 -34.09 27.46
C TRP A 857 14.16 -34.71 28.55
N SER A 858 15.23 -35.42 28.20
CA SER A 858 15.90 -36.35 29.11
C SER A 858 17.31 -35.90 29.46
N ASN A 859 17.92 -35.10 28.60
CA ASN A 859 19.29 -34.64 28.71
C ASN A 859 19.31 -33.11 28.82
N SER A 860 19.63 -32.58 30.00
CA SER A 860 19.80 -31.13 30.18
C SER A 860 21.15 -30.71 29.58
N ILE A 861 21.10 -29.82 28.58
CA ILE A 861 22.26 -29.38 27.80
C ILE A 861 22.92 -28.16 28.44
N ASP A 862 22.14 -27.15 28.83
CA ASP A 862 22.63 -25.94 29.49
C ASP A 862 21.50 -25.23 30.28
N SER A 863 21.90 -24.37 31.23
CA SER A 863 20.98 -23.70 32.15
C SER A 863 21.49 -22.42 32.82
N ASP A 864 20.56 -21.55 33.30
CA ASP A 864 20.87 -20.27 33.96
C ASP A 864 20.19 -20.03 35.35
N ASN A 865 20.74 -19.08 36.11
CA ASN A 865 20.59 -18.80 37.55
C ASN A 865 19.19 -18.27 37.98
N PRO A 866 18.79 -18.43 39.27
CA PRO A 866 17.39 -18.43 39.66
C PRO A 866 16.80 -17.09 40.12
N THR A 867 15.68 -16.71 39.51
CA THR A 867 14.71 -15.77 40.09
C THR A 867 13.29 -16.21 39.76
N VAL A 868 12.43 -16.38 40.77
CA VAL A 868 11.00 -16.66 40.60
C VAL A 868 10.32 -15.47 39.96
N LEU A 869 9.60 -15.71 38.87
CA LEU A 869 8.82 -14.69 38.15
C LEU A 869 7.34 -14.86 38.45
N ASN A 870 6.64 -13.74 38.70
CA ASN A 870 5.21 -13.75 39.04
C ASN A 870 4.32 -13.14 37.97
N ASP A 871 4.87 -12.80 36.81
CA ASP A 871 4.18 -12.07 35.76
C ASP A 871 4.60 -12.60 34.38
N TYR A 872 3.98 -12.09 33.33
CA TYR A 872 4.37 -12.40 31.96
C TYR A 872 5.77 -11.89 31.62
N HIS A 873 6.56 -12.79 31.04
CA HIS A 873 7.88 -12.50 30.52
C HIS A 873 7.97 -12.85 29.04
N ARG A 874 8.79 -12.10 28.32
CA ARG A 874 9.09 -12.32 26.92
C ARG A 874 10.40 -13.09 26.80
N TYR A 875 10.39 -14.13 26.00
CA TYR A 875 11.53 -14.99 25.74
C TYR A 875 11.87 -15.01 24.25
N GLN A 876 13.13 -15.29 23.95
CA GLN A 876 13.64 -15.49 22.60
C GLN A 876 14.48 -16.76 22.56
N ILE A 877 14.25 -17.56 21.52
CA ILE A 877 15.09 -18.67 21.11
C ILE A 877 15.68 -18.32 19.74
N VAL A 878 16.97 -18.51 19.54
CA VAL A 878 17.61 -18.50 18.22
C VAL A 878 17.97 -19.93 17.85
N PHE A 879 17.60 -20.36 16.66
CA PHE A 879 17.97 -21.64 16.05
C PHE A 879 18.99 -21.37 14.94
N ASP A 880 20.22 -21.86 15.11
CA ASP A 880 21.32 -21.69 14.15
C ASP A 880 21.87 -23.03 13.64
N PRO A 881 21.44 -23.49 12.45
CA PRO A 881 21.93 -24.72 11.84
C PRO A 881 23.32 -24.50 11.22
N GLY A 882 24.37 -24.77 12.00
CA GLY A 882 25.77 -24.66 11.58
C GLY A 882 26.33 -25.91 10.88
N LEU A 883 27.53 -25.77 10.29
CA LEU A 883 28.21 -26.85 9.54
C LEU A 883 28.76 -27.98 10.42
N SER A 884 28.86 -27.78 11.74
CA SER A 884 29.41 -28.75 12.70
C SER A 884 28.43 -29.20 13.77
N GLY A 885 27.20 -28.68 13.74
CA GLY A 885 26.21 -28.84 14.78
C GLY A 885 25.14 -27.75 14.68
N THR A 886 24.12 -27.87 15.51
CA THR A 886 23.04 -26.86 15.61
C THR A 886 23.21 -26.13 16.92
N ASP A 887 23.34 -24.82 16.85
CA ASP A 887 23.51 -23.93 17.99
C ASP A 887 22.18 -23.26 18.36
N PHE A 888 21.99 -23.02 19.65
CA PHE A 888 20.80 -22.40 20.20
C PHE A 888 21.14 -21.33 21.23
N GLU A 889 20.38 -20.26 21.25
CA GLU A 889 20.43 -19.22 22.28
C GLU A 889 19.02 -19.05 22.86
N PHE A 890 18.87 -19.14 24.18
CA PHE A 890 17.60 -18.96 24.88
C PHE A 890 17.72 -17.83 25.91
N THR A 891 16.93 -16.77 25.74
CA THR A 891 17.06 -15.51 26.48
C THR A 891 15.71 -15.02 26.98
N ASP A 892 15.64 -14.57 28.24
CA ASP A 892 14.55 -13.73 28.75
C ASP A 892 14.85 -12.27 28.39
N VAL A 893 14.08 -11.70 27.46
CA VAL A 893 14.37 -10.35 26.93
C VAL A 893 13.93 -9.23 27.88
N ASP A 894 13.18 -9.57 28.93
CA ASP A 894 12.81 -8.65 30.01
C ASP A 894 13.87 -8.60 31.13
N SER A 895 14.78 -9.59 31.17
CA SER A 895 15.86 -9.69 32.16
C SER A 895 17.22 -9.94 31.50
N SER A 896 18.10 -8.93 31.51
CA SER A 896 19.46 -9.06 30.99
C SER A 896 20.37 -10.04 31.75
N PHE A 897 19.86 -10.69 32.81
CA PHE A 897 20.58 -11.64 33.65
C PHE A 897 20.17 -13.10 33.42
N ARG A 898 19.25 -13.37 32.49
CA ARG A 898 18.69 -14.70 32.22
C ARG A 898 18.87 -15.09 30.75
N SER A 899 19.96 -15.77 30.42
CA SER A 899 20.25 -16.28 29.08
C SER A 899 21.21 -17.48 29.12
N THR A 900 20.96 -18.46 28.27
CA THR A 900 21.78 -19.68 28.10
C THR A 900 22.03 -19.96 26.61
N THR A 901 23.13 -20.64 26.29
CA THR A 901 23.48 -21.04 24.92
C THR A 901 23.88 -22.50 24.90
N ALA A 902 23.28 -23.27 24.00
CA ALA A 902 23.49 -24.71 23.91
C ALA A 902 23.83 -25.12 22.47
N SER A 903 24.47 -26.27 22.30
CA SER A 903 24.78 -26.83 20.98
C SER A 903 24.54 -28.33 20.99
N VAL A 904 24.00 -28.85 19.89
CA VAL A 904 23.97 -30.29 19.62
C VAL A 904 24.85 -30.61 18.42
N ASN A 905 25.68 -31.64 18.54
CA ASN A 905 26.60 -32.10 17.49
C ASN A 905 25.86 -32.87 16.38
N LYS A 906 24.80 -32.26 15.82
CA LYS A 906 23.94 -32.80 14.78
C LYS A 906 23.70 -31.70 13.75
N GLU A 907 24.11 -31.96 12.51
CA GLU A 907 23.88 -31.03 11.39
C GLU A 907 22.41 -31.10 10.99
N ALA A 908 21.66 -30.05 11.31
CA ALA A 908 20.25 -29.96 11.00
C ALA A 908 20.03 -29.87 9.49
N VAL A 909 19.23 -30.80 8.96
CA VAL A 909 18.60 -30.67 7.66
C VAL A 909 17.30 -29.91 7.85
N THR A 910 17.30 -28.67 7.41
CA THR A 910 16.10 -27.84 7.36
C THR A 910 15.12 -28.37 6.31
N PRO A 911 13.80 -28.23 6.52
CA PRO A 911 13.14 -27.39 7.52
C PRO A 911 12.84 -28.07 8.88
N ALA A 912 12.81 -27.29 9.96
CA ALA A 912 12.51 -27.68 11.34
C ALA A 912 11.07 -27.30 11.75
N LYS A 913 10.47 -27.95 12.73
CA LYS A 913 9.17 -27.55 13.31
C LYS A 913 9.36 -26.92 14.67
N VAL A 914 8.43 -26.06 15.05
CA VAL A 914 8.40 -25.43 16.37
C VAL A 914 7.14 -25.89 17.08
N GLY A 915 7.22 -26.10 18.39
CA GLY A 915 6.09 -26.53 19.20
C GLY A 915 6.03 -25.84 20.53
N ILE A 916 4.86 -25.85 21.15
CA ILE A 916 4.67 -25.39 22.54
C ILE A 916 4.66 -26.62 23.42
N VAL A 917 5.40 -26.58 24.53
CA VAL A 917 5.62 -27.73 25.41
C VAL A 917 5.37 -27.41 26.87
N THR A 918 5.04 -28.44 27.64
CA THR A 918 5.05 -28.36 29.10
C THR A 918 5.38 -29.72 29.75
N ASP A 919 6.00 -29.67 30.92
CA ASP A 919 6.08 -30.76 31.92
C ASP A 919 5.76 -30.27 33.33
N GLY A 920 4.91 -29.25 33.46
CA GLY A 920 4.66 -28.58 34.75
C GLY A 920 3.60 -29.23 35.63
N GLN A 921 3.67 -28.92 36.92
CA GLN A 921 2.60 -29.14 37.90
C GLN A 921 1.48 -28.09 37.81
N THR A 922 1.78 -26.94 37.21
CA THR A 922 0.84 -25.84 36.95
C THR A 922 0.64 -25.60 35.46
N ASP A 923 -0.46 -24.92 35.12
CA ASP A 923 -0.78 -24.58 33.74
C ASP A 923 0.17 -23.50 33.19
N ALA A 924 0.42 -23.53 31.88
CA ALA A 924 1.15 -22.48 31.18
C ALA A 924 0.25 -21.60 30.33
N TYR A 925 0.44 -20.29 30.48
CA TYR A 925 -0.31 -19.27 29.78
C TYR A 925 0.61 -18.58 28.79
N PHE A 926 0.29 -18.67 27.51
CA PHE A 926 0.97 -17.95 26.44
C PHE A 926 0.07 -16.84 25.91
N ASP A 927 0.61 -15.63 25.84
CA ASP A 927 -0.08 -14.47 25.24
C ASP A 927 0.12 -14.44 23.73
N TRP A 928 1.35 -14.67 23.29
CA TRP A 928 1.68 -14.68 21.88
C TRP A 928 2.95 -15.45 21.61
N ILE A 929 3.10 -15.90 20.36
CA ILE A 929 4.31 -16.52 19.82
C ILE A 929 4.53 -16.06 18.38
N VAL A 930 5.78 -15.74 18.05
CA VAL A 930 6.22 -15.34 16.71
C VAL A 930 7.44 -16.15 16.29
N ILE A 931 7.53 -16.48 15.01
CA ILE A 931 8.68 -17.16 14.42
C ILE A 931 9.12 -16.41 13.17
N GLY A 932 10.36 -15.93 13.16
CA GLY A 932 10.88 -15.07 12.10
C GLY A 932 12.29 -15.45 11.64
N GLU A 933 12.68 -14.92 10.49
CA GLU A 933 14.00 -15.13 9.91
C GLU A 933 15.10 -14.44 10.73
N MET A 934 16.27 -15.09 10.82
CA MET A 934 17.50 -14.49 11.33
C MET A 934 18.49 -14.21 10.19
N PRO A 935 19.28 -13.12 10.26
CA PRO A 935 19.30 -12.12 11.34
C PRO A 935 18.19 -11.07 11.18
N TYR A 936 17.62 -10.62 12.30
CA TYR A 936 16.88 -9.37 12.37
C TYR A 936 17.73 -8.29 13.06
N TYR A 937 17.39 -7.01 12.86
CA TYR A 937 18.12 -5.90 13.49
C TYR A 937 17.34 -5.26 14.63
N THR A 938 18.03 -4.81 15.68
CA THR A 938 17.44 -4.00 16.76
C THR A 938 18.03 -2.60 16.74
N THR A 939 17.21 -1.55 16.90
CA THR A 939 17.69 -0.17 16.96
C THR A 939 16.95 0.70 17.95
N ASP A 940 17.71 1.49 18.71
CA ASP A 940 17.25 2.58 19.57
C ASP A 940 17.67 3.97 19.04
N SER A 941 18.45 4.00 17.94
CA SER A 941 18.94 5.22 17.30
C SER A 941 17.90 5.79 16.34
N ILE A 942 16.80 6.30 16.90
CA ILE A 942 15.63 6.80 16.16
C ILE A 942 15.53 8.31 16.33
N THR A 943 15.44 9.04 15.23
CA THR A 943 15.19 10.50 15.25
C THR A 943 13.76 10.78 14.85
N ALA A 944 13.08 11.66 15.59
CA ALA A 944 11.68 12.01 15.34
C ALA A 944 11.53 13.51 15.04
N THR A 945 10.63 13.86 14.14
CA THR A 945 10.24 15.26 13.90
C THR A 945 9.30 15.77 15.00
N GLY A 946 8.89 17.05 14.90
CA GLY A 946 7.76 17.54 15.69
C GLY A 946 6.46 16.82 15.31
N VAL A 947 5.53 16.72 16.26
CA VAL A 947 4.19 16.15 16.04
C VAL A 947 3.34 17.13 15.24
N GLU A 948 2.76 16.64 14.15
CA GLU A 948 1.80 17.37 13.31
C GLU A 948 0.37 16.99 13.67
N ASN A 949 -0.60 17.90 13.46
CA ASN A 949 -2.02 17.65 13.71
C ASN A 949 -2.76 17.37 12.41
N ALA A 950 -3.72 16.45 12.45
CA ALA A 950 -4.59 16.12 11.34
C ALA A 950 -5.35 17.37 10.87
N PRO A 951 -5.53 17.55 9.55
CA PRO A 951 -6.42 18.58 9.03
C PRO A 951 -7.83 18.37 9.59
N PRO A 952 -8.57 19.44 9.93
CA PRO A 952 -9.88 19.32 10.56
C PRO A 952 -10.86 18.50 9.71
N SER A 953 -11.21 17.31 10.19
CA SER A 953 -12.20 16.43 9.58
C SER A 953 -13.61 16.97 9.82
N THR A 954 -14.21 17.63 8.83
CA THR A 954 -15.65 17.90 8.85
C THR A 954 -16.36 16.72 8.20
N GLY A 955 -17.01 15.89 9.02
CA GLY A 955 -17.82 14.77 8.56
C GLY A 955 -19.12 15.24 7.88
N GLY A 956 -19.41 14.67 6.71
CA GLY A 956 -20.73 14.73 6.08
C GLY A 956 -20.70 14.94 4.56
N TYR A 957 -20.65 13.85 3.79
CA TYR A 957 -20.94 13.71 2.35
C TYR A 957 -20.07 14.55 1.39
N ASN A 958 -19.01 13.94 0.86
CA ASN A 958 -18.02 14.64 0.04
C ASN A 958 -18.07 14.23 -1.45
N SER A 959 -19.24 14.27 -2.09
CA SER A 959 -19.26 14.26 -3.56
C SER A 959 -20.23 15.31 -4.09
N ARG A 960 -19.75 16.08 -5.07
CA ARG A 960 -20.46 17.24 -5.62
C ARG A 960 -20.41 17.18 -7.12
N ALA A 961 -21.55 17.37 -7.76
CA ALA A 961 -21.65 17.52 -9.20
C ALA A 961 -21.83 19.01 -9.50
N TYR A 962 -20.94 19.59 -10.30
CA TYR A 962 -21.01 20.97 -10.75
C TYR A 962 -21.42 21.05 -12.21
N ASP A 963 -22.23 22.04 -12.55
CA ASP A 963 -22.44 22.56 -13.91
C ASP A 963 -21.80 23.95 -13.97
N VAL A 964 -20.75 24.07 -14.78
CA VAL A 964 -19.94 25.29 -14.93
C VAL A 964 -20.24 26.04 -16.22
N GLN A 965 -21.18 25.56 -17.04
CA GLN A 965 -21.54 26.18 -18.31
C GLN A 965 -22.04 27.63 -18.18
N PRO A 966 -22.78 28.03 -17.12
CA PRO A 966 -23.21 29.41 -16.96
C PRO A 966 -22.03 30.39 -16.81
N LEU A 967 -20.95 29.99 -16.13
CA LEU A 967 -19.73 30.78 -16.01
C LEU A 967 -18.97 30.84 -17.33
N ILE A 968 -18.80 29.70 -18.01
CA ILE A 968 -18.15 29.62 -19.33
C ILE A 968 -18.85 30.58 -20.31
N SER A 969 -20.18 30.58 -20.34
CA SER A 969 -20.97 31.45 -21.21
C SER A 969 -20.68 32.93 -20.93
N CYS A 970 -20.64 33.35 -19.66
CA CYS A 970 -20.28 34.73 -19.32
C CYS A 970 -18.82 35.09 -19.65
N ILE A 971 -17.89 34.13 -19.62
CA ILE A 971 -16.49 34.36 -20.02
C ILE A 971 -16.38 34.54 -21.54
N ILE A 972 -17.01 33.65 -22.33
CA ILE A 972 -17.02 33.71 -23.81
C ILE A 972 -17.69 35.00 -24.28
N ASP A 973 -18.81 35.36 -23.65
CA ASP A 973 -19.55 36.59 -23.94
C ASP A 973 -18.88 37.84 -23.33
N GLN A 974 -17.72 37.68 -22.68
CA GLN A 974 -16.90 38.76 -22.14
C GLN A 974 -17.60 39.66 -21.12
N LYS A 975 -18.49 39.07 -20.32
CA LYS A 975 -19.34 39.77 -19.35
C LYS A 975 -18.62 40.04 -18.03
N TYR A 976 -19.17 40.98 -17.27
CA TYR A 976 -18.65 41.45 -16.01
C TYR A 976 -19.46 40.96 -14.82
N PHE A 977 -18.76 40.72 -13.72
CA PHE A 977 -19.29 40.38 -12.40
C PHE A 977 -19.01 41.53 -11.42
N GLY A 978 -20.00 41.82 -10.58
CA GLY A 978 -19.87 42.72 -9.44
C GLY A 978 -19.39 41.98 -8.21
N THR A 979 -18.16 42.23 -7.74
CA THR A 979 -17.57 41.56 -6.57
C THR A 979 -17.00 42.56 -5.55
N TYR A 980 -16.96 42.19 -4.27
CA TYR A 980 -16.46 43.08 -3.22
C TYR A 980 -14.97 43.34 -3.34
N ALA A 981 -14.21 42.30 -3.70
CA ALA A 981 -12.76 42.38 -3.81
C ALA A 981 -12.26 42.91 -5.16
N GLY A 982 -13.14 43.00 -6.17
CA GLY A 982 -12.79 43.43 -7.51
C GLY A 982 -12.38 44.90 -7.58
N VAL A 983 -11.69 45.27 -8.65
CA VAL A 983 -11.30 46.66 -8.91
C VAL A 983 -12.51 47.41 -9.45
N SER A 984 -12.97 48.44 -8.73
CA SER A 984 -14.12 49.25 -9.13
C SER A 984 -13.84 50.06 -10.38
N PHE A 985 -14.90 50.55 -11.03
CA PHE A 985 -14.76 51.44 -12.17
C PHE A 985 -13.87 52.66 -11.87
N PHE A 986 -13.97 53.24 -10.67
CA PHE A 986 -13.14 54.40 -10.28
C PHE A 986 -11.66 54.05 -10.20
N GLU A 987 -11.35 52.91 -9.61
CA GLU A 987 -9.98 52.40 -9.53
C GLU A 987 -9.42 52.03 -10.92
N ARG A 988 -10.28 51.63 -11.87
CA ARG A 988 -9.87 51.44 -13.28
C ARG A 988 -9.52 52.75 -13.98
N LEU A 989 -10.16 53.87 -13.63
CA LEU A 989 -9.76 55.21 -14.11
C LEU A 989 -8.42 55.68 -13.52
N GLU A 990 -8.04 55.13 -12.37
CA GLU A 990 -6.78 55.43 -11.67
C GLU A 990 -5.68 54.39 -11.95
N ASN A 991 -6.04 53.25 -12.57
CA ASN A 991 -5.25 52.01 -12.61
C ASN A 991 -4.57 51.69 -11.27
N SER A 992 -5.33 51.81 -10.17
CA SER A 992 -4.80 51.69 -8.81
C SER A 992 -5.87 51.27 -7.83
N ARG A 993 -5.50 50.42 -6.87
CA ARG A 993 -6.38 49.93 -5.81
C ARG A 993 -6.26 50.67 -4.47
N VAL A 994 -5.42 51.71 -4.40
CA VAL A 994 -5.10 52.43 -3.14
C VAL A 994 -6.37 52.99 -2.46
N ASN A 995 -7.38 53.34 -3.25
CA ASN A 995 -8.59 54.01 -2.78
C ASN A 995 -9.80 53.08 -2.58
N HIS A 996 -9.64 51.76 -2.74
CA HIS A 996 -10.73 50.79 -2.70
C HIS A 996 -11.63 50.94 -1.47
N ALA A 997 -11.04 50.88 -0.27
CA ALA A 997 -11.76 50.95 0.99
C ALA A 997 -12.53 52.28 1.15
N LYS A 998 -11.92 53.38 0.70
CA LYS A 998 -12.55 54.71 0.74
C LYS A 998 -13.76 54.78 -0.18
N TYR A 999 -13.67 54.24 -1.38
CA TYR A 999 -14.81 54.18 -2.31
C TYR A 999 -15.90 53.25 -1.82
N PHE A 1000 -15.56 52.10 -1.26
CA PHE A 1000 -16.54 51.17 -0.76
C PHE A 1000 -17.30 51.73 0.46
N GLN A 1001 -16.62 52.41 1.38
CA GLN A 1001 -17.28 53.10 2.50
C GLN A 1001 -18.21 54.22 2.02
N LEU A 1002 -17.82 54.94 0.97
CA LEU A 1002 -18.67 55.96 0.38
C LEU A 1002 -19.92 55.33 -0.28
N ALA A 1003 -19.75 54.22 -1.00
CA ALA A 1003 -20.84 53.47 -1.59
C ALA A 1003 -21.84 52.98 -0.53
N LYS A 1004 -21.36 52.40 0.59
CA LYS A 1004 -22.20 51.98 1.72
C LYS A 1004 -23.08 53.12 2.23
N LYS A 1005 -22.48 54.29 2.47
CA LYS A 1005 -23.20 55.48 2.92
C LYS A 1005 -24.30 55.88 1.91
N MET A 1006 -24.01 55.84 0.61
CA MET A 1006 -24.98 56.20 -0.41
C MET A 1006 -26.11 55.16 -0.54
N GLN A 1007 -25.77 53.88 -0.44
CA GLN A 1007 -26.75 52.78 -0.44
C GLN A 1007 -27.68 52.85 0.79
N ASP A 1008 -27.16 53.19 1.98
CA ASP A 1008 -27.98 53.44 3.17
C ASP A 1008 -28.95 54.60 2.97
N GLU A 1009 -28.45 55.72 2.43
CA GLU A 1009 -29.26 56.91 2.18
C GLU A 1009 -30.36 56.67 1.13
N LEU A 1010 -30.11 55.79 0.15
CA LEU A 1010 -31.05 55.41 -0.91
C LEU A 1010 -31.90 54.18 -0.59
N GLY A 1011 -31.69 53.54 0.57
CA GLY A 1011 -32.41 52.31 0.95
C GLY A 1011 -32.12 51.12 0.04
N MET A 1012 -30.93 51.06 -0.57
CA MET A 1012 -30.55 49.99 -1.49
C MET A 1012 -29.70 48.94 -0.77
N LYS A 1013 -30.34 47.84 -0.35
CA LYS A 1013 -29.67 46.65 0.20
C LYS A 1013 -30.36 45.39 -0.29
N TYR A 1014 -29.62 44.30 -0.39
CA TYR A 1014 -30.19 42.98 -0.69
C TYR A 1014 -30.01 42.10 0.55
N GLY A 1015 -31.10 41.60 1.14
CA GLY A 1015 -31.03 40.78 2.36
C GLY A 1015 -30.38 41.46 3.57
N GLY A 1016 -30.23 42.80 3.57
CA GLY A 1016 -29.49 43.54 4.60
C GLY A 1016 -28.02 43.83 4.26
N GLU A 1017 -27.50 43.24 3.18
CA GLU A 1017 -26.13 43.43 2.69
C GLU A 1017 -26.04 44.54 1.62
N TYR A 1018 -24.85 45.15 1.52
CA TYR A 1018 -24.56 46.23 0.57
C TYR A 1018 -24.10 45.68 -0.78
N TYR A 1019 -24.51 46.27 -1.90
CA TYR A 1019 -24.01 45.89 -3.22
C TYR A 1019 -22.50 46.13 -3.36
N PRO A 1020 -21.74 45.21 -3.99
CA PRO A 1020 -20.32 45.37 -4.25
C PRO A 1020 -20.05 46.46 -5.30
N ILE A 1021 -18.84 47.01 -5.29
CA ILE A 1021 -18.41 48.07 -6.23
C ILE A 1021 -17.35 47.59 -7.24
N GLY A 1022 -16.76 46.41 -7.03
CA GLY A 1022 -15.71 45.89 -7.89
C GLY A 1022 -16.28 45.36 -9.20
N LEU A 1023 -15.57 45.61 -10.30
CA LEU A 1023 -15.86 45.03 -11.61
C LEU A 1023 -14.81 43.96 -11.90
N VAL A 1024 -15.25 42.78 -12.32
CA VAL A 1024 -14.39 41.66 -12.69
C VAL A 1024 -14.85 41.09 -14.02
N SER A 1025 -13.95 40.97 -14.99
CA SER A 1025 -14.14 40.15 -16.19
C SER A 1025 -12.88 39.33 -16.44
N PHE A 1026 -12.88 38.48 -17.46
CA PHE A 1026 -11.76 37.57 -17.73
C PHE A 1026 -11.15 37.77 -19.12
N MET A 1027 -9.85 37.50 -19.20
CA MET A 1027 -9.00 37.55 -20.39
C MET A 1027 -8.46 36.15 -20.66
N VAL A 1028 -8.89 35.53 -21.76
CA VAL A 1028 -8.56 34.13 -22.08
C VAL A 1028 -7.99 34.05 -23.49
N PRO A 1029 -6.66 34.08 -23.68
CA PRO A 1029 -6.01 34.10 -24.98
C PRO A 1029 -6.07 32.72 -25.66
N ASN A 1030 -7.28 32.28 -26.01
CA ASN A 1030 -7.60 31.02 -26.66
C ASN A 1030 -8.66 31.27 -27.75
N ALA A 1031 -8.56 30.58 -28.88
CA ALA A 1031 -9.42 30.82 -30.04
C ALA A 1031 -10.92 30.59 -29.77
N ASP A 1032 -11.27 29.70 -28.85
CA ASP A 1032 -12.64 29.32 -28.53
C ASP A 1032 -13.28 30.27 -27.48
N TYR A 1033 -12.46 31.01 -26.73
CA TYR A 1033 -12.91 31.94 -25.69
C TYR A 1033 -12.76 33.41 -26.07
N ASP A 1034 -11.61 33.80 -26.65
CA ASP A 1034 -11.35 35.15 -27.11
C ASP A 1034 -10.40 35.15 -28.32
N ARG A 1035 -11.01 35.03 -29.50
CA ARG A 1035 -10.28 35.01 -30.77
C ARG A 1035 -9.43 36.26 -30.99
N LYS A 1036 -9.94 37.44 -30.59
CA LYS A 1036 -9.23 38.71 -30.81
C LYS A 1036 -7.96 38.77 -29.96
N LEU A 1037 -8.06 38.41 -28.68
CA LEU A 1037 -6.92 38.38 -27.78
C LEU A 1037 -5.89 37.32 -28.22
N PHE A 1038 -6.36 36.13 -28.61
CA PHE A 1038 -5.52 35.07 -29.15
C PHE A 1038 -4.71 35.53 -30.37
N ASP A 1039 -5.35 36.18 -31.35
CA ASP A 1039 -4.67 36.70 -32.54
C ASP A 1039 -3.66 37.82 -32.17
N ILE A 1040 -3.95 38.68 -31.19
CA ILE A 1040 -2.99 39.68 -30.68
C ILE A 1040 -1.75 38.98 -30.10
N PHE A 1041 -1.92 38.03 -29.20
CA PHE A 1041 -0.79 37.35 -28.54
C PHE A 1041 0.09 36.62 -29.55
N ASN A 1042 -0.51 35.92 -30.52
CA ASN A 1042 0.22 35.25 -31.59
C ASN A 1042 0.98 36.24 -32.49
N ASN A 1043 0.35 37.35 -32.89
CA ASN A 1043 0.98 38.34 -33.77
C ASN A 1043 2.16 39.05 -33.11
N PHE A 1044 2.13 39.23 -31.78
CA PHE A 1044 3.21 39.87 -31.03
C PHE A 1044 4.20 38.87 -30.40
N GLY A 1045 4.01 37.56 -30.58
CA GLY A 1045 4.86 36.53 -29.99
C GLY A 1045 4.84 36.56 -28.46
N ILE A 1046 3.73 36.95 -27.85
CA ILE A 1046 3.57 36.99 -26.39
C ILE A 1046 3.17 35.59 -25.93
N SER A 1047 4.03 34.96 -25.13
CA SER A 1047 3.73 33.67 -24.49
C SER A 1047 2.93 33.87 -23.21
N ILE A 1048 1.96 32.98 -22.97
CA ILE A 1048 1.21 32.99 -21.71
C ILE A 1048 2.04 32.34 -20.62
N GLU A 1049 2.19 33.05 -19.51
CA GLU A 1049 2.79 32.52 -18.31
C GLU A 1049 1.81 31.70 -17.49
N GLU A 1050 2.23 30.49 -17.13
CA GLU A 1050 1.52 29.57 -16.26
C GLU A 1050 1.20 30.21 -14.91
N GLY A 1051 -0.05 30.13 -14.46
CA GLY A 1051 -0.46 30.60 -13.14
C GLY A 1051 -0.60 32.12 -13.01
N GLN A 1052 -0.58 32.89 -14.09
CA GLN A 1052 -0.98 34.30 -14.08
C GLN A 1052 -2.52 34.40 -14.15
N SER A 1053 -3.15 35.03 -13.15
CA SER A 1053 -4.61 35.23 -13.09
C SER A 1053 -5.15 35.86 -14.39
N SER A 1054 -6.20 35.26 -14.93
CA SER A 1054 -6.97 35.69 -16.10
C SER A 1054 -7.96 36.81 -15.77
N VAL A 1055 -8.06 37.26 -14.52
CA VAL A 1055 -8.85 38.43 -14.16
C VAL A 1055 -8.31 39.65 -14.90
N ASP A 1056 -9.18 40.34 -15.63
CA ASP A 1056 -8.85 41.39 -16.58
C ASP A 1056 -7.85 42.43 -16.08
N TYR A 1057 -8.06 42.98 -14.89
CA TYR A 1057 -7.20 44.00 -14.30
C TYR A 1057 -5.78 43.49 -14.05
N TYR A 1058 -5.64 42.29 -13.49
CA TYR A 1058 -4.33 41.68 -13.22
C TYR A 1058 -3.66 41.22 -14.51
N PHE A 1059 -4.41 40.59 -15.41
CA PHE A 1059 -3.92 40.10 -16.69
C PHE A 1059 -3.38 41.23 -17.56
N LEU A 1060 -4.16 42.31 -17.76
CA LEU A 1060 -3.76 43.43 -18.61
C LEU A 1060 -2.52 44.14 -18.06
N ASN A 1061 -2.48 44.40 -16.76
CA ASN A 1061 -1.35 45.08 -16.15
C ASN A 1061 -0.09 44.21 -16.07
N TYR A 1062 -0.22 42.88 -16.09
CA TYR A 1062 0.94 41.99 -16.15
C TYR A 1062 1.58 42.02 -17.54
N TYR A 1063 0.80 41.81 -18.60
CA TYR A 1063 1.34 41.70 -19.97
C TYR A 1063 1.58 43.05 -20.66
N PHE A 1064 0.82 44.09 -20.30
CA PHE A 1064 0.85 45.38 -21.00
C PHE A 1064 1.08 46.58 -20.06
N GLY A 1065 1.02 46.37 -18.74
CA GLY A 1065 1.27 47.39 -17.73
C GLY A 1065 2.56 47.14 -16.96
N SER A 1066 2.55 47.49 -15.67
CA SER A 1066 3.72 47.42 -14.78
C SER A 1066 3.39 46.79 -13.43
N MET A 1067 2.49 45.79 -13.39
CA MET A 1067 2.22 45.04 -12.15
C MET A 1067 2.93 43.69 -12.15
N ALA A 1068 3.33 43.27 -10.94
CA ALA A 1068 3.83 41.93 -10.72
C ALA A 1068 2.73 40.89 -10.95
N LYS A 1069 3.16 39.65 -11.21
CA LYS A 1069 2.28 38.50 -11.41
C LYS A 1069 1.31 38.35 -10.23
N THR A 1070 0.04 38.10 -10.54
CA THR A 1070 -0.95 37.69 -9.55
C THR A 1070 -1.20 36.19 -9.72
N THR A 1071 -0.83 35.41 -8.71
CA THR A 1071 -0.95 33.96 -8.73
C THR A 1071 -2.42 33.54 -8.87
N GLY A 1072 -2.69 32.78 -9.93
CA GLY A 1072 -3.96 32.12 -10.18
C GLY A 1072 -3.75 30.63 -10.44
N TYR A 1073 -4.83 29.88 -10.32
CA TYR A 1073 -4.87 28.42 -10.45
C TYR A 1073 -5.76 28.03 -11.62
N ARG A 1074 -5.45 26.92 -12.27
CA ARG A 1074 -6.30 26.37 -13.34
C ARG A 1074 -7.66 26.00 -12.76
N VAL A 1075 -8.70 26.10 -13.57
CA VAL A 1075 -10.08 25.85 -13.13
C VAL A 1075 -10.63 24.64 -13.86
N TRP A 1076 -11.00 23.59 -13.11
CA TRP A 1076 -11.64 22.39 -13.63
C TRP A 1076 -12.91 22.75 -14.41
N GLY A 1077 -13.10 22.10 -15.56
CA GLY A 1077 -14.20 22.38 -16.49
C GLY A 1077 -13.96 23.55 -17.45
N ILE A 1078 -13.11 24.53 -17.11
CA ILE A 1078 -12.84 25.71 -17.96
C ILE A 1078 -11.49 25.58 -18.67
N SER A 1079 -10.42 25.33 -17.91
CA SER A 1079 -9.05 25.18 -18.45
C SER A 1079 -8.91 23.95 -19.37
N TYR A 1080 -9.89 23.05 -19.34
CA TYR A 1080 -9.98 21.81 -20.11
C TYR A 1080 -10.53 22.00 -21.54
N GLY A 1081 -11.15 23.15 -21.85
CA GLY A 1081 -11.69 23.46 -23.19
C GLY A 1081 -13.16 23.07 -23.41
N THR A 1082 -13.76 23.63 -24.46
CA THR A 1082 -15.20 23.51 -24.77
C THR A 1082 -15.50 22.71 -26.05
N SER A 1083 -14.57 22.65 -27.00
CA SER A 1083 -14.75 22.07 -28.34
C SER A 1083 -14.39 20.58 -28.43
N VAL A 1084 -13.35 20.14 -27.70
CA VAL A 1084 -12.97 18.73 -27.51
C VAL A 1084 -12.51 18.58 -26.07
N LEU A 1085 -13.15 17.69 -25.31
CA LEU A 1085 -12.73 17.32 -23.96
C LEU A 1085 -11.45 16.46 -24.06
N THR A 1086 -10.27 17.08 -24.12
CA THR A 1086 -9.01 16.41 -24.51
C THR A 1086 -8.29 15.64 -23.40
N GLY A 1087 -8.72 15.75 -22.14
CA GLY A 1087 -7.96 15.20 -21.00
C GLY A 1087 -6.99 16.19 -20.35
N ASP A 1088 -6.74 17.34 -20.98
CA ASP A 1088 -5.56 18.16 -20.67
C ASP A 1088 -5.94 19.58 -20.25
N LEU A 1089 -5.78 19.86 -18.94
CA LEU A 1089 -5.99 21.18 -18.37
C LEU A 1089 -5.04 22.25 -18.90
N THR A 1090 -3.97 21.91 -19.62
CA THR A 1090 -3.00 22.87 -20.15
C THR A 1090 -3.49 23.58 -21.42
N VAL A 1091 -4.53 23.07 -22.06
CA VAL A 1091 -5.03 23.54 -23.37
C VAL A 1091 -5.57 24.96 -23.33
N VAL A 1092 -6.40 25.29 -22.32
CA VAL A 1092 -6.92 26.65 -22.16
C VAL A 1092 -6.18 27.32 -21.01
N PRO A 1093 -5.44 28.42 -21.27
CA PRO A 1093 -4.69 29.13 -20.24
C PRO A 1093 -5.61 30.05 -19.43
N PHE A 1094 -6.59 29.45 -18.76
CA PHE A 1094 -7.50 30.12 -17.84
C PHE A 1094 -7.05 29.87 -16.41
N PHE A 1095 -6.83 30.96 -15.67
CA PHE A 1095 -6.41 30.91 -14.27
C PHE A 1095 -7.25 31.88 -13.44
N MET A 1096 -7.64 31.46 -12.24
CA MET A 1096 -8.37 32.33 -11.31
C MET A 1096 -7.60 32.44 -10.00
N ASP A 1097 -7.42 33.65 -9.50
CA ASP A 1097 -6.87 33.85 -8.16
C ASP A 1097 -7.89 33.44 -7.10
N ASN A 1098 -7.40 33.02 -5.92
CA ASN A 1098 -8.24 32.44 -4.88
C ASN A 1098 -9.34 33.40 -4.39
N GLN A 1099 -9.05 34.69 -4.33
CA GLN A 1099 -10.01 35.70 -3.85
C GLN A 1099 -11.16 35.86 -4.86
N THR A 1100 -10.84 35.96 -6.15
CA THR A 1100 -11.86 36.05 -7.20
C THR A 1100 -12.67 34.76 -7.35
N ALA A 1101 -12.02 33.60 -7.24
CA ALA A 1101 -12.69 32.31 -7.26
C ALA A 1101 -13.69 32.17 -6.11
N THR A 1102 -13.29 32.55 -4.90
CA THR A 1102 -14.17 32.53 -3.72
C THR A 1102 -15.38 33.45 -3.92
N ALA A 1103 -15.21 34.60 -4.57
CA ALA A 1103 -16.30 35.53 -4.85
C ALA A 1103 -17.28 35.00 -5.91
N ILE A 1104 -16.79 34.38 -6.97
CA ILE A 1104 -17.62 33.96 -8.11
C ILE A 1104 -18.19 32.55 -7.93
N LEU A 1105 -17.36 31.59 -7.53
CA LEU A 1105 -17.73 30.19 -7.33
C LEU A 1105 -18.25 29.91 -5.91
N GLY A 1106 -17.94 30.81 -4.96
CA GLY A 1106 -18.12 30.57 -3.54
C GLY A 1106 -16.94 29.84 -2.90
N PRO A 1107 -16.85 29.80 -1.56
CA PRO A 1107 -15.77 29.11 -0.87
C PRO A 1107 -15.65 27.64 -1.28
N THR A 1108 -16.77 26.90 -1.24
CA THR A 1108 -16.81 25.48 -1.61
C THR A 1108 -16.48 25.25 -3.08
N GLY A 1109 -17.09 26.00 -3.99
CA GLY A 1109 -16.81 25.88 -5.42
C GLY A 1109 -15.38 26.29 -5.78
N ALA A 1110 -14.78 27.23 -5.06
CA ALA A 1110 -13.39 27.63 -5.24
C ALA A 1110 -12.40 26.58 -4.72
N ASP A 1111 -12.69 25.94 -3.58
CA ASP A 1111 -11.87 24.85 -3.08
C ASP A 1111 -11.95 23.62 -3.99
N ASP A 1112 -13.13 23.35 -4.55
CA ASP A 1112 -13.36 22.20 -5.42
C ASP A 1112 -12.81 22.42 -6.84
N LEU A 1113 -13.09 23.58 -7.47
CA LEU A 1113 -12.82 23.75 -8.90
C LEU A 1113 -11.42 24.34 -9.20
N LEU A 1114 -10.69 24.84 -8.21
CA LEU A 1114 -9.31 25.32 -8.43
C LEU A 1114 -8.29 24.19 -8.28
N LYS A 1115 -7.48 23.96 -9.31
CA LYS A 1115 -6.31 23.08 -9.25
C LYS A 1115 -5.13 23.81 -8.61
N ARG A 1116 -5.00 23.68 -7.29
CA ARG A 1116 -3.96 24.33 -6.48
C ARG A 1116 -2.60 23.68 -6.56
#